data_AF-A0A3A6R5J8-F1
#
_entry.id   AF-A0A3A6R5J8-F1
#
_cell.length_a   1.000
_cell.length_b   1.000
_cell.length_c   1.000
_cell.angle_alpha   90.00
_cell.angle_beta   90.00
_cell.angle_gamma   90.00
#
_symmetry.space_group_name_H-M   'P 1'
#
loop_
_entity.id
_entity.type
_entity.pdbx_description
1 polymer ?
#
loop_
_entity_poly.entity_id
_entity_poly.type
_entity_poly.pdbx_seq_one_letter_code
_entity_poly.pdbx_strand_id
1 'polypeptide(L)'
;MKAFGKILGLFILGLLLIIVALGFALTHLFDPNDYKDEIRKLVRDRAHVELTLNGDIGWSLFPWLGLELHDASVATLTEPTKPFADLQMLGLSVRVLPLLRKEVQMSDVRVEGLNLMLTRDENGHGNWEDIGKAPATAANPAQPPAAGESRPETNAAAPDRAWQPLKLDIDSLTVNNARVEFNDIQKARQFTAESIQLSTGPVHNATDIPVKLTAFLSTNQPVIRTKTELTGKLRFDRALKRYQLDDMRFSGEAAGDPLQGKTVTFSAQGQLLADMSANVAEWTNLKLSANQLRALGELHVRDLDKTPQLSGGLSIASFNLREFLDSIGQPAPTLGDGSLNKFEMVTRLAATPTSVSMDDLTLKLDDSTITGRVAVEDFAKQSLRLQLKADTFNADRYRPPQDEKAKAAGAARKSEVQSGEAEALAASGTSPLPNQPTQVAWSDARLLPLERMRKLDVDADLSFGKLTVEKLPIQNAALKTSALDGVVRVDSLRGDLYNGNFEVKGNLDVRPEVPLASVQTHIVKVPVEHFIQSQGTTPPLRGLLNLNSDVTAKGNSEKALVESLNGTASFALNDGVLVNANLEQQLCRGISVLNRKTLSGEPRGKDTPFQQLNGNLVFRNGVASNPDLKVRTPGLTVNGDGDIDLRVMGMNYRVGVIIEGDKSDMPDPACEVNPRFVGVEWPILCRGPLELGAKACRLDNEGLGKVAAKMAGDRIGDKIDDKLGDKVSPELKDAIKGLFKR
;
A
#
# COMPACT_ATOMS: atom_id res chain seq x y z
N MET A 1 44.13 61.85 -52.58
CA MET A 1 43.77 60.56 -51.95
C MET A 1 44.88 59.48 -52.00
N LYS A 2 45.77 59.41 -53.01
CA LYS A 2 46.84 58.39 -53.07
C LYS A 2 47.96 58.49 -52.00
N ALA A 3 48.27 59.68 -51.47
CA ALA A 3 49.31 59.84 -50.45
C ALA A 3 48.86 59.42 -49.04
N PHE A 4 47.59 59.68 -48.69
CA PHE A 4 47.01 59.29 -47.41
C PHE A 4 46.89 57.76 -47.28
N GLY A 5 46.52 57.05 -48.36
CA GLY A 5 46.52 55.58 -48.39
C GLY A 5 47.91 54.94 -48.25
N LYS A 6 48.99 55.61 -48.70
CA LYS A 6 50.37 55.13 -48.53
C LYS A 6 50.89 55.34 -47.12
N ILE A 7 50.58 56.47 -46.49
CA ILE A 7 50.96 56.76 -45.09
C ILE A 7 50.17 55.86 -44.15
N LEU A 8 48.86 55.71 -44.37
CA LEU A 8 48.03 54.78 -43.62
C LEU A 8 48.48 53.33 -43.82
N GLY A 9 48.83 52.95 -45.06
CA GLY A 9 49.39 51.63 -45.36
C GLY A 9 50.73 51.37 -44.67
N LEU A 10 51.64 52.35 -44.63
CA LEU A 10 52.92 52.25 -43.90
C LEU A 10 52.74 52.24 -42.38
N PHE A 11 51.77 52.99 -41.86
CA PHE A 11 51.44 52.98 -40.43
C PHE A 11 50.84 51.64 -40.01
N ILE A 12 49.92 51.10 -40.80
CA ILE A 12 49.35 49.76 -40.59
C ILE A 12 50.45 48.69 -40.72
N LEU A 13 51.32 48.77 -41.72
CA LEU A 13 52.44 47.85 -41.89
C LEU A 13 53.44 47.93 -40.72
N GLY A 14 53.77 49.13 -40.25
CA GLY A 14 54.65 49.36 -39.11
C GLY A 14 54.05 48.85 -37.81
N LEU A 15 52.76 49.10 -37.58
CA LEU A 15 52.02 48.55 -36.44
C LEU A 15 51.99 47.01 -36.50
N LEU A 16 51.75 46.43 -37.67
CA LEU A 16 51.72 44.99 -37.88
C LEU A 16 53.09 44.37 -37.62
N LEU A 17 54.18 44.98 -38.09
CA LEU A 17 55.54 44.56 -37.79
C LEU A 17 55.86 44.65 -36.29
N ILE A 18 55.39 45.70 -35.60
CA ILE A 18 55.54 45.81 -34.15
C ILE A 18 54.78 44.69 -33.43
N ILE A 19 53.54 44.38 -33.82
CA ILE A 19 52.74 43.30 -33.24
C ILE A 19 53.43 41.94 -33.45
N VAL A 20 53.94 41.69 -34.66
CA VAL A 20 54.70 40.46 -34.98
C VAL A 20 55.98 40.38 -34.16
N ALA A 21 56.73 41.48 -34.05
CA ALA A 21 57.96 41.53 -33.24
C ALA A 21 57.67 41.37 -31.74
N LEU A 22 56.57 41.93 -31.22
CA LEU A 22 56.15 41.78 -29.83
C LEU A 22 55.71 40.34 -29.55
N GLY A 23 54.96 39.72 -30.46
CA GLY A 23 54.57 38.31 -30.38
C GLY A 23 55.80 37.39 -30.37
N PHE A 24 56.76 37.63 -31.28
CA PHE A 24 58.02 36.91 -31.34
C PHE A 24 58.85 37.08 -30.05
N ALA A 25 58.93 38.30 -29.51
CA ALA A 25 59.62 38.58 -28.26
C ALA A 25 58.96 37.87 -27.06
N LEU A 26 57.62 37.86 -26.99
CA LEU A 26 56.89 37.21 -25.91
C LEU A 26 57.14 35.70 -25.90
N THR A 27 57.12 35.03 -27.06
CA THR A 27 57.34 33.58 -27.16
C THR A 27 58.79 33.15 -26.96
N HIS A 28 59.77 34.04 -27.22
CA HIS A 28 61.20 33.72 -27.04
C HIS A 28 61.79 34.17 -25.71
N LEU A 29 61.21 35.17 -25.04
CA LEU A 29 61.70 35.64 -23.73
C LEU A 29 61.03 34.91 -22.55
N PHE A 30 59.90 34.23 -22.77
CA PHE A 30 59.13 33.56 -21.72
C PHE A 30 58.66 32.17 -22.17
N ASP A 31 59.35 31.12 -21.73
CA ASP A 31 58.90 29.72 -21.84
C ASP A 31 58.10 29.33 -20.57
N PRO A 32 56.80 28.99 -20.66
CA PRO A 32 56.02 28.56 -19.51
C PRO A 32 56.53 27.28 -18.85
N ASN A 33 57.26 26.44 -19.60
CA ASN A 33 57.73 25.15 -19.12
C ASN A 33 58.84 25.30 -18.07
N ASP A 34 59.57 26.42 -18.06
CA ASP A 34 60.59 26.74 -17.03
C ASP A 34 59.97 26.85 -15.62
N TYR A 35 58.67 27.15 -15.53
CA TYR A 35 57.96 27.35 -14.26
C TYR A 35 57.31 26.07 -13.73
N LYS A 36 57.41 24.92 -14.42
CA LYS A 36 56.78 23.65 -13.99
C LYS A 36 57.15 23.28 -12.55
N ASP A 37 58.42 23.39 -12.19
CA ASP A 37 58.91 23.05 -10.84
C ASP A 37 58.40 24.00 -9.77
N GLU A 38 58.35 25.29 -10.08
CA GLU A 38 57.84 26.31 -9.17
C GLU A 38 56.33 26.14 -8.94
N ILE A 39 55.55 25.85 -9.99
CA ILE A 39 54.11 25.57 -9.90
C ILE A 39 53.86 24.33 -9.06
N ARG A 40 54.59 23.22 -9.30
CA ARG A 40 54.48 21.99 -8.51
C ARG A 40 54.76 22.25 -7.03
N LYS A 41 55.85 22.97 -6.73
CA LYS A 41 56.23 23.34 -5.37
C LYS A 41 55.17 24.23 -4.71
N LEU A 42 54.67 25.23 -5.43
CA LEU A 42 53.64 26.15 -4.91
C LEU A 42 52.34 25.41 -4.59
N VAL A 43 51.91 24.48 -5.46
CA VAL A 43 50.71 23.66 -5.25
C VAL A 43 50.90 22.71 -4.07
N ARG A 44 52.07 22.07 -3.94
CA ARG A 44 52.41 21.24 -2.77
C ARG A 44 52.42 22.05 -1.47
N ASP A 45 53.02 23.24 -1.46
CA ASP A 45 53.19 24.07 -0.26
C ASP A 45 51.89 24.76 0.17
N ARG A 46 51.04 25.18 -0.78
CA ARG A 46 49.84 26.00 -0.53
C ARG A 46 48.53 25.22 -0.57
N ALA A 47 48.42 24.27 -1.50
CA ALA A 47 47.20 23.46 -1.68
C ALA A 47 47.32 22.07 -1.04
N HIS A 48 48.51 21.71 -0.54
CA HIS A 48 48.79 20.43 0.12
C HIS A 48 48.35 19.22 -0.72
N VAL A 49 48.66 19.26 -2.02
CA VAL A 49 48.44 18.17 -2.98
C VAL A 49 49.69 17.99 -3.85
N GLU A 50 49.89 16.79 -4.34
CA GLU A 50 50.97 16.48 -5.28
C GLU A 50 50.50 16.74 -6.70
N LEU A 51 51.12 17.69 -7.40
CA LEU A 51 50.85 17.98 -8.81
C LEU A 51 51.94 17.36 -9.70
N THR A 52 51.55 16.52 -10.63
CA THR A 52 52.42 15.98 -11.69
C THR A 52 52.03 16.60 -13.02
N LEU A 53 53.01 17.15 -13.73
CA LEU A 53 52.84 17.79 -15.04
C LEU A 53 53.61 16.97 -16.08
N ASN A 54 52.93 16.06 -16.79
CA ASN A 54 53.56 15.17 -17.77
C ASN A 54 53.67 15.82 -19.16
N GLY A 55 52.70 16.66 -19.52
CA GLY A 55 52.67 17.40 -20.78
C GLY A 55 53.28 18.81 -20.67
N ASP A 56 53.31 19.51 -21.80
CA ASP A 56 53.82 20.88 -21.90
C ASP A 56 52.76 21.93 -21.58
N ILE A 57 53.23 23.08 -21.07
CA ILE A 57 52.40 24.27 -20.88
C ILE A 57 52.51 25.10 -22.17
N GLY A 58 51.44 25.13 -22.96
CA GLY A 58 51.34 25.84 -24.23
C GLY A 58 50.87 27.29 -24.07
N TRP A 59 51.13 28.10 -25.11
CA TRP A 59 50.62 29.46 -25.25
C TRP A 59 49.57 29.54 -26.36
N SER A 60 48.52 30.32 -26.14
CA SER A 60 47.60 30.80 -27.17
C SER A 60 47.61 32.32 -27.20
N LEU A 61 47.79 32.92 -28.39
CA LEU A 61 47.98 34.37 -28.56
C LEU A 61 46.88 35.05 -29.39
N PHE A 62 46.00 34.29 -30.06
CA PHE A 62 44.90 34.81 -30.88
C PHE A 62 43.74 33.81 -30.95
N PRO A 63 42.48 34.22 -30.68
CA PRO A 63 41.98 35.60 -30.50
C PRO A 63 42.19 36.19 -29.09
N TRP A 64 42.71 35.40 -28.14
CA TRP A 64 42.94 35.80 -26.73
C TRP A 64 44.29 35.25 -26.23
N LEU A 65 44.87 35.90 -25.21
CA LEU A 65 46.07 35.43 -24.52
C LEU A 65 45.66 34.33 -23.52
N GLY A 66 46.20 33.12 -23.67
CA GLY A 66 45.90 32.00 -22.77
C GLY A 66 47.05 31.03 -22.57
N LEU A 67 46.98 30.30 -21.45
CA LEU A 67 47.86 29.19 -21.09
C LEU A 67 47.08 27.88 -21.19
N GLU A 68 47.68 26.88 -21.80
CA GLU A 68 47.08 25.54 -21.94
C GLU A 68 47.99 24.52 -21.27
N LEU A 69 47.51 23.91 -20.19
CA LEU A 69 48.22 22.85 -19.49
C LEU A 69 47.77 21.49 -20.01
N HIS A 70 48.71 20.69 -20.52
CA HIS A 70 48.43 19.34 -21.03
C HIS A 70 48.89 18.25 -20.05
N ASP A 71 48.15 17.15 -19.99
CA ASP A 71 48.46 15.92 -19.25
C ASP A 71 48.93 16.18 -17.81
N ALA A 72 48.01 16.66 -16.97
CA ALA A 72 48.27 16.93 -15.56
C ALA A 72 47.51 15.97 -14.66
N SER A 73 48.12 15.57 -13.54
CA SER A 73 47.47 14.73 -12.53
C SER A 73 47.75 15.23 -11.12
N VAL A 74 46.79 14.98 -10.24
CA VAL A 74 46.83 15.41 -8.85
C VAL A 74 46.61 14.22 -7.92
N ALA A 75 47.50 14.07 -6.94
CA ALA A 75 47.41 13.09 -5.87
C ALA A 75 47.42 13.78 -4.49
N THR A 76 47.02 13.07 -3.44
CA THR A 76 47.16 13.58 -2.07
C THR A 76 48.62 13.46 -1.61
N LEU A 77 49.02 14.24 -0.60
CA LEU A 77 50.36 14.08 -0.02
C LEU A 77 50.51 12.79 0.81
N THR A 78 49.40 12.18 1.23
CA THR A 78 49.36 10.89 1.93
C THR A 78 49.61 9.72 0.97
N GLU A 79 49.10 9.78 -0.25
CA GLU A 79 49.30 8.77 -1.31
C GLU A 79 49.78 9.41 -2.63
N PRO A 80 51.01 9.96 -2.70
CA PRO A 80 51.47 10.76 -3.85
C PRO A 80 51.63 9.98 -5.15
N THR A 81 51.64 8.64 -5.10
CA THR A 81 51.77 7.76 -6.26
C THR A 81 50.44 7.33 -6.87
N LYS A 82 49.30 7.66 -6.22
CA LYS A 82 47.95 7.33 -6.69
C LYS A 82 47.18 8.62 -6.97
N PRO A 83 47.13 9.10 -8.22
CA PRO A 83 46.33 10.27 -8.55
C PRO A 83 44.84 9.99 -8.32
N PHE A 84 44.14 10.95 -7.73
CA PHE A 84 42.68 10.92 -7.61
C PHE A 84 42.01 11.78 -8.70
N ALA A 85 42.78 12.61 -9.39
CA ALA A 85 42.33 13.43 -10.49
C ALA A 85 43.39 13.47 -11.59
N ASP A 86 42.98 13.35 -12.83
CA ASP A 86 43.80 13.59 -14.01
C ASP A 86 43.01 14.40 -15.06
N LEU A 87 43.70 15.15 -15.91
CA LEU A 87 43.08 15.92 -16.99
C LEU A 87 43.96 15.88 -18.23
N GLN A 88 43.32 15.90 -19.40
CA GLN A 88 44.03 15.93 -20.69
C GLN A 88 44.49 17.35 -21.03
N MET A 89 43.59 18.32 -20.85
CA MET A 89 43.93 19.72 -21.11
C MET A 89 43.13 20.67 -20.21
N LEU A 90 43.82 21.69 -19.67
CA LEU A 90 43.24 22.82 -18.96
C LEU A 90 43.66 24.10 -19.65
N GLY A 91 42.71 24.74 -20.33
CA GLY A 91 42.89 26.04 -21.00
C GLY A 91 42.42 27.16 -20.10
N LEU A 92 43.29 28.13 -19.83
CA LEU A 92 42.98 29.35 -19.08
C LEU A 92 43.33 30.55 -19.95
N SER A 93 42.33 31.31 -20.36
CA SER A 93 42.53 32.54 -21.13
C SER A 93 42.17 33.78 -20.33
N VAL A 94 42.87 34.87 -20.58
CA VAL A 94 42.76 36.14 -19.85
C VAL A 94 42.64 37.32 -20.82
N ARG A 95 41.95 38.37 -20.39
CA ARG A 95 41.77 39.58 -21.22
C ARG A 95 43.03 40.46 -21.22
N VAL A 96 43.48 40.88 -22.41
CA VAL A 96 44.72 41.67 -22.57
C VAL A 96 44.62 43.10 -22.04
N LEU A 97 43.51 43.80 -22.29
CA LEU A 97 43.34 45.21 -21.88
C LEU A 97 43.38 45.41 -20.35
N PRO A 98 42.67 44.61 -19.52
CA PRO A 98 42.79 44.64 -18.06
C PRO A 98 44.19 44.28 -17.53
N LEU A 99 44.92 43.37 -18.21
CA LEU A 99 46.29 43.00 -17.80
C LEU A 99 47.26 44.19 -17.87
N LEU A 100 47.10 45.10 -18.84
CA LEU A 100 47.87 46.35 -18.90
C LEU A 100 47.59 47.27 -17.69
N ARG A 101 46.44 47.09 -17.03
CA ARG A 101 46.04 47.77 -15.79
C ARG A 101 46.33 46.95 -14.53
N LYS A 102 47.00 45.80 -14.66
CA LYS A 102 47.28 44.83 -13.58
C LYS A 102 46.01 44.19 -12.99
N GLU A 103 44.93 44.12 -13.76
CA GLU A 103 43.69 43.42 -13.39
C GLU A 103 43.63 42.09 -14.14
N VAL A 104 43.45 40.98 -13.42
CA VAL A 104 43.30 39.64 -14.01
C VAL A 104 41.82 39.33 -14.14
N GLN A 105 41.34 39.18 -15.37
CA GLN A 105 39.97 38.76 -15.71
C GLN A 105 40.05 37.54 -16.61
N MET A 106 39.34 36.46 -16.24
CA MET A 106 39.35 35.22 -17.02
C MET A 106 38.33 35.33 -18.15
N SER A 107 38.77 35.04 -19.37
CA SER A 107 37.89 35.01 -20.54
C SER A 107 37.22 33.64 -20.64
N ASP A 108 37.98 32.59 -20.93
CA ASP A 108 37.50 31.22 -21.09
C ASP A 108 38.29 30.29 -20.18
N VAL A 109 37.58 29.44 -19.45
CA VAL A 109 38.13 28.29 -18.72
C VAL A 109 37.64 27.02 -19.41
N ARG A 110 38.57 26.25 -19.97
CA ARG A 110 38.28 25.00 -20.66
C ARG A 110 38.93 23.83 -19.95
N VAL A 111 38.14 22.81 -19.67
CA VAL A 111 38.61 21.56 -19.07
C VAL A 111 38.26 20.43 -20.03
N GLU A 112 39.26 19.68 -20.48
CA GLU A 112 39.07 18.52 -21.36
C GLU A 112 39.58 17.25 -20.69
N GLY A 113 38.76 16.20 -20.76
CA GLY A 113 39.14 14.87 -20.30
C GLY A 113 39.44 14.76 -18.81
N LEU A 114 38.81 15.60 -17.97
CA LEU A 114 38.96 15.51 -16.52
C LEU A 114 38.40 14.17 -16.02
N ASN A 115 39.23 13.37 -15.35
CA ASN A 115 38.84 12.12 -14.75
C ASN A 115 39.08 12.18 -13.24
N LEU A 116 38.02 12.03 -12.46
CA LEU A 116 38.04 12.02 -11.00
C LEU A 116 37.75 10.62 -10.49
N MET A 117 38.67 10.07 -9.69
CA MET A 117 38.56 8.76 -9.06
C MET A 117 38.43 8.94 -7.54
N LEU A 118 37.21 8.77 -7.02
CA LEU A 118 36.89 8.88 -5.61
C LEU A 118 36.68 7.48 -5.05
N THR A 119 37.58 7.00 -4.20
CA THR A 119 37.51 5.65 -3.63
C THR A 119 37.40 5.72 -2.10
N ARG A 120 36.38 5.06 -1.56
CA ARG A 120 36.24 4.77 -0.13
C ARG A 120 36.78 3.37 0.13
N ASP A 121 37.78 3.27 1.00
CA ASP A 121 38.45 2.02 1.34
C ASP A 121 37.64 1.13 2.29
N GLU A 122 38.18 -0.03 2.68
CA GLU A 122 37.55 -0.96 3.62
C GLU A 122 37.33 -0.36 5.02
N ASN A 123 38.13 0.63 5.43
CA ASN A 123 37.99 1.35 6.70
C ASN A 123 36.94 2.46 6.64
N GLY A 124 36.41 2.73 5.45
CA GLY A 124 35.44 3.78 5.21
C GLY A 124 36.08 5.14 5.00
N HIS A 125 37.41 5.21 4.86
CA HIS A 125 38.16 6.43 4.59
C HIS A 125 38.18 6.70 3.09
N GLY A 126 37.83 7.93 2.69
CA GLY A 126 37.83 8.34 1.30
C GLY A 126 39.17 8.95 0.90
N ASN A 127 39.70 8.63 -0.29
CA ASN A 127 40.90 9.29 -0.81
C ASN A 127 40.73 10.82 -0.97
N TRP A 128 39.50 11.32 -1.11
CA TRP A 128 39.21 12.76 -1.13
C TRP A 128 39.24 13.42 0.24
N GLU A 129 39.15 12.66 1.33
CA GLU A 129 39.17 13.19 2.70
C GLU A 129 40.57 13.67 3.10
N ASP A 130 41.60 13.26 2.37
CA ASP A 130 43.00 13.67 2.56
C ASP A 130 43.43 14.84 1.68
N ILE A 131 42.56 15.35 0.81
CA ILE A 131 42.84 16.52 -0.02
C ILE A 131 43.09 17.71 0.89
N GLY A 132 44.23 18.39 0.69
CA GLY A 132 44.57 19.57 1.46
C GLY A 132 45.19 19.28 2.85
N LYS A 133 45.35 18.01 3.24
CA LYS A 133 45.95 17.64 4.52
C LYS A 133 47.45 17.39 4.39
N ALA A 134 48.22 17.89 5.35
CA ALA A 134 49.62 17.50 5.50
C ALA A 134 49.73 16.03 5.97
N PRO A 135 50.76 15.28 5.56
CA PRO A 135 50.99 13.92 6.04
C PRO A 135 51.08 13.93 7.58
N ALA A 136 50.34 13.04 8.25
CA ALA A 136 50.50 12.85 9.68
C ALA A 136 51.93 12.40 9.95
N THR A 137 52.72 13.24 10.63
CA THR A 137 54.05 12.85 11.09
C THR A 137 53.87 11.71 12.07
N ALA A 138 54.48 10.55 11.81
CA ALA A 138 54.41 9.42 12.72
C ALA A 138 54.86 9.85 14.12
N ALA A 139 53.92 9.89 15.07
CA ALA A 139 54.23 10.13 16.47
C ALA A 139 55.11 8.97 16.94
N ASN A 140 56.39 9.25 17.12
CA ASN A 140 57.36 8.29 17.65
C ASN A 140 56.99 8.05 19.14
N PRO A 141 56.62 6.83 19.60
CA PRO A 141 56.14 6.59 20.96
C PRO A 141 57.24 6.63 22.04
N ALA A 142 58.40 7.22 21.76
CA ALA A 142 59.56 7.17 22.65
C ALA A 142 60.14 8.57 22.90
N GLN A 143 59.38 9.41 23.62
CA GLN A 143 60.01 10.49 24.40
C GLN A 143 59.11 10.91 25.56
N PRO A 144 59.62 10.92 26.82
CA PRO A 144 58.88 11.44 27.96
C PRO A 144 58.62 12.95 27.79
N PRO A 145 57.54 13.49 28.40
CA PRO A 145 57.22 14.90 28.28
C PRO A 145 58.28 15.74 29.01
N ALA A 146 59.05 16.52 28.26
CA ALA A 146 59.90 17.55 28.82
C ALA A 146 59.01 18.75 29.21
N ALA A 147 58.88 18.96 30.52
CA ALA A 147 58.30 20.15 31.09
C ALA A 147 59.26 21.34 30.91
N GLY A 148 58.68 22.48 30.49
CA GLY A 148 59.17 23.82 30.80
C GLY A 148 60.26 24.37 29.88
N GLU A 149 59.84 25.25 28.97
CA GLU A 149 60.44 26.59 28.91
C GLU A 149 59.50 27.54 28.16
N SER A 150 58.90 28.44 28.94
CA SER A 150 58.21 29.63 28.48
C SER A 150 59.23 30.65 27.96
N ARG A 151 59.13 31.03 26.69
CA ARG A 151 59.67 32.28 26.16
C ARG A 151 58.65 33.00 25.29
N PRO A 152 58.71 34.34 25.23
CA PRO A 152 57.55 35.19 25.18
C PRO A 152 57.01 35.36 23.77
N GLU A 153 55.69 35.57 23.70
CA GLU A 153 54.97 36.13 22.57
C GLU A 153 55.69 37.36 22.04
N THR A 154 56.38 37.21 20.91
CA THR A 154 56.75 38.36 20.09
C THR A 154 55.66 38.50 19.04
N ASN A 155 54.73 39.39 19.38
CA ASN A 155 53.71 39.92 18.50
C ASN A 155 54.42 40.69 17.37
N ALA A 156 54.68 40.01 16.27
CA ALA A 156 55.07 40.62 15.01
C ALA A 156 54.18 40.03 13.91
N ALA A 157 52.94 40.53 13.89
CA ALA A 157 52.12 40.45 12.70
C ALA A 157 52.86 41.12 11.55
N ALA A 158 53.58 40.33 10.75
CA ALA A 158 53.69 40.64 9.33
C ALA A 158 52.24 40.72 8.82
N PRO A 159 51.86 41.74 8.03
CA PRO A 159 50.57 41.74 7.40
C PRO A 159 50.58 40.56 6.42
N ASP A 160 50.01 39.43 6.84
CA ASP A 160 49.43 38.50 5.90
C ASP A 160 48.56 39.38 5.01
N ARG A 161 48.97 39.54 3.76
CA ARG A 161 48.12 40.16 2.75
C ARG A 161 46.83 39.36 2.78
N ALA A 162 45.81 39.93 3.43
CA ALA A 162 44.48 39.40 3.43
C ALA A 162 44.14 39.18 1.96
N TRP A 163 44.00 37.90 1.59
CA TRP A 163 43.60 37.52 0.24
C TRP A 163 42.30 38.27 -0.05
N GLN A 164 42.37 39.25 -0.94
CA GLN A 164 41.14 39.80 -1.50
C GLN A 164 40.45 38.63 -2.19
N PRO A 165 39.19 38.33 -1.87
CA PRO A 165 38.48 37.25 -2.53
C PRO A 165 38.54 37.51 -4.03
N LEU A 166 39.13 36.56 -4.77
CA LEU A 166 39.23 36.65 -6.23
C LEU A 166 37.83 36.97 -6.75
N LYS A 167 37.66 38.10 -7.45
CA LYS A 167 36.41 38.40 -8.14
C LYS A 167 36.26 37.31 -9.21
N LEU A 168 35.31 36.40 -8.99
CA LEU A 168 35.00 35.35 -9.96
C LEU A 168 34.31 36.02 -11.13
N ASP A 169 35.09 36.31 -12.16
CA ASP A 169 34.68 36.99 -13.38
C ASP A 169 35.22 36.16 -14.55
N ILE A 170 34.37 35.27 -15.06
CA ILE A 170 34.70 34.29 -16.11
C ILE A 170 33.67 34.43 -17.23
N ASP A 171 34.06 34.69 -18.48
CA ASP A 171 33.08 34.86 -19.58
C ASP A 171 32.47 33.53 -20.05
N SER A 172 33.24 32.43 -20.00
CA SER A 172 32.75 31.09 -20.29
C SER A 172 33.50 30.00 -19.51
N LEU A 173 32.76 29.01 -19.03
CA LEU A 173 33.31 27.77 -18.49
C LEU A 173 32.80 26.61 -19.35
N THR A 174 33.74 25.84 -19.91
CA THR A 174 33.45 24.65 -20.69
C THR A 174 34.18 23.44 -20.10
N VAL A 175 33.45 22.35 -19.90
CA VAL A 175 33.99 21.06 -19.50
C VAL A 175 33.57 20.05 -20.55
N ASN A 176 34.53 19.36 -21.15
CA ASN A 176 34.30 18.39 -22.21
C ASN A 176 34.83 17.02 -21.79
N ASN A 177 33.99 16.00 -21.96
CA ASN A 177 34.34 14.60 -21.76
C ASN A 177 34.92 14.31 -20.37
N ALA A 178 34.35 14.92 -19.33
CA ALA A 178 34.74 14.62 -17.97
C ALA A 178 34.11 13.32 -17.46
N ARG A 179 34.79 12.66 -16.53
CA ARG A 179 34.37 11.42 -15.89
C ARG A 179 34.59 11.53 -14.39
N VAL A 180 33.61 11.09 -13.62
CA VAL A 180 33.68 10.97 -12.17
C VAL A 180 33.30 9.55 -11.81
N GLU A 181 34.21 8.83 -11.17
CA GLU A 181 33.99 7.49 -10.66
C GLU A 181 34.07 7.53 -9.15
N PHE A 182 32.99 7.10 -8.49
CA PHE A 182 32.92 6.92 -7.05
C PHE A 182 32.79 5.44 -6.71
N ASN A 183 33.79 4.90 -6.03
CA ASN A 183 33.90 3.49 -5.64
C ASN A 183 33.82 3.37 -4.12
N ASP A 184 32.74 2.78 -3.61
CA ASP A 184 32.58 2.41 -2.21
C ASP A 184 32.88 0.91 -2.03
N ILE A 185 34.10 0.61 -1.59
CA ILE A 185 34.58 -0.77 -1.42
C ILE A 185 33.80 -1.46 -0.29
N GLN A 186 33.48 -0.76 0.80
CA GLN A 186 32.73 -1.34 1.93
C GLN A 186 31.36 -1.86 1.52
N LYS A 187 30.68 -1.15 0.62
CA LYS A 187 29.34 -1.50 0.14
C LYS A 187 29.34 -2.22 -1.20
N ALA A 188 30.50 -2.45 -1.81
CA ALA A 188 30.65 -2.95 -3.18
C ALA A 188 29.84 -2.16 -4.23
N ARG A 189 29.70 -0.84 -4.02
CA ARG A 189 28.90 0.06 -4.88
C ARG A 189 29.80 0.98 -5.67
N GLN A 190 29.53 1.10 -6.96
CA GLN A 190 30.22 1.98 -7.87
C GLN A 190 29.19 2.89 -8.54
N PHE A 191 29.49 4.19 -8.57
CA PHE A 191 28.72 5.19 -9.30
C PHE A 191 29.65 5.88 -10.29
N THR A 192 29.25 5.91 -11.55
CA THR A 192 30.03 6.53 -12.62
C THR A 192 29.19 7.60 -13.29
N ALA A 193 29.71 8.82 -13.38
CA ALA A 193 29.22 9.86 -14.26
C ALA A 193 30.24 10.05 -15.38
N GLU A 194 29.89 9.78 -16.63
CA GLU A 194 30.80 9.81 -17.76
C GLU A 194 30.27 10.67 -18.91
N SER A 195 31.18 11.02 -19.82
CA SER A 195 30.94 11.95 -20.93
C SER A 195 30.24 13.22 -20.45
N ILE A 196 30.65 13.73 -19.29
CA ILE A 196 30.11 14.95 -18.70
C ILE A 196 30.49 16.12 -19.61
N GLN A 197 29.49 16.87 -20.04
CA GLN A 197 29.68 18.11 -20.78
C GLN A 197 28.99 19.24 -20.03
N LEU A 198 29.74 20.26 -19.66
CA LEU A 198 29.23 21.48 -19.05
C LEU A 198 29.55 22.65 -19.96
N SER A 199 28.56 23.50 -20.21
CA SER A 199 28.76 24.79 -20.84
C SER A 199 28.01 25.85 -20.05
N THR A 200 28.67 26.97 -19.79
CA THR A 200 28.07 28.13 -19.13
C THR A 200 28.22 29.38 -19.98
N GLY A 201 27.29 30.32 -19.81
CA GLY A 201 27.54 31.72 -20.17
C GLY A 201 28.46 32.42 -19.16
N PRO A 202 28.51 33.77 -19.21
CA PRO A 202 29.33 34.56 -18.30
C PRO A 202 28.95 34.33 -16.83
N VAL A 203 29.93 33.90 -16.05
CA VAL A 203 29.83 33.59 -14.62
C VAL A 203 30.19 34.85 -13.85
N HIS A 204 29.16 35.63 -13.50
CA HIS A 204 29.29 36.76 -12.59
C HIS A 204 28.38 36.58 -11.37
N ASN A 205 28.76 37.19 -10.26
CA ASN A 205 27.93 37.19 -9.06
C ASN A 205 26.64 38.00 -9.28
N ALA A 206 25.51 37.48 -8.79
CA ALA A 206 24.18 38.09 -8.85
C ALA A 206 23.60 38.35 -10.25
N THR A 207 24.10 37.68 -11.30
CA THR A 207 23.54 37.70 -12.65
C THR A 207 23.08 36.32 -13.10
N ASP A 208 22.26 36.27 -14.16
CA ASP A 208 21.82 34.99 -14.75
C ASP A 208 22.93 34.37 -15.58
N ILE A 209 23.26 33.13 -15.25
CA ILE A 209 24.29 32.32 -15.90
C ILE A 209 23.56 31.18 -16.62
N PRO A 210 23.37 31.24 -17.94
CA PRO A 210 22.86 30.10 -18.69
C PRO A 210 23.77 28.90 -18.48
N VAL A 211 23.21 27.77 -18.07
CA VAL A 211 23.94 26.51 -17.86
C VAL A 211 23.32 25.40 -18.69
N LYS A 212 24.17 24.58 -19.31
CA LYS A 212 23.78 23.30 -19.92
C LYS A 212 24.77 22.23 -19.48
N LEU A 213 24.24 21.16 -18.88
CA LEU A 213 24.99 20.02 -18.38
C LEU A 213 24.40 18.73 -18.97
N THR A 214 25.23 17.87 -19.55
CA THR A 214 24.86 16.51 -19.93
C THR A 214 25.77 15.51 -19.25
N ALA A 215 25.24 14.34 -18.89
CA ALA A 215 26.02 13.27 -18.28
C ALA A 215 25.35 11.91 -18.48
N PHE A 216 26.15 10.86 -18.62
CA PHE A 216 25.72 9.47 -18.49
C PHE A 216 26.04 8.98 -17.09
N LEU A 217 25.00 8.70 -16.31
CA LEU A 217 25.11 8.20 -14.95
C LEU A 217 24.92 6.69 -14.97
N SER A 218 25.72 5.96 -14.22
CA SER A 218 25.52 4.52 -14.03
C SER A 218 25.86 4.09 -12.61
N THR A 219 25.20 3.02 -12.17
CA THR A 219 25.50 2.30 -10.93
C THR A 219 25.55 0.80 -11.21
N ASN A 220 26.34 0.06 -10.44
CA ASN A 220 26.50 -1.38 -10.57
C ASN A 220 25.53 -2.19 -9.67
N GLN A 221 24.96 -1.59 -8.63
CA GLN A 221 24.08 -2.28 -7.67
C GLN A 221 22.98 -1.36 -7.11
N PRO A 222 21.73 -1.47 -7.61
CA PRO A 222 21.34 -2.26 -8.78
C PRO A 222 21.92 -1.67 -10.08
N VAL A 223 22.03 -2.46 -11.15
CA VAL A 223 22.51 -1.93 -12.44
C VAL A 223 21.48 -0.96 -13.01
N ILE A 224 21.84 0.32 -13.08
CA ILE A 224 21.04 1.38 -13.71
C ILE A 224 21.97 2.22 -14.57
N ARG A 225 21.50 2.56 -15.77
CA ARG A 225 22.15 3.52 -16.67
C ARG A 225 21.16 4.64 -16.96
N THR A 226 21.63 5.87 -16.94
CA THR A 226 20.79 7.04 -17.10
C THR A 226 21.50 8.09 -17.94
N LYS A 227 20.91 8.45 -19.09
CA LYS A 227 21.35 9.63 -19.84
C LYS A 227 20.61 10.84 -19.30
N THR A 228 21.31 11.92 -18.99
CA THR A 228 20.73 13.13 -18.40
C THR A 228 21.14 14.39 -19.14
N GLU A 229 20.23 15.36 -19.18
CA GLU A 229 20.46 16.73 -19.61
C GLU A 229 19.77 17.69 -18.62
N LEU A 230 20.52 18.70 -18.18
CA LEU A 230 20.07 19.79 -17.34
C LEU A 230 20.31 21.11 -18.08
N THR A 231 19.28 21.93 -18.21
CA THR A 231 19.39 23.32 -18.67
C THR A 231 18.71 24.27 -17.69
N GLY A 232 19.17 25.51 -17.64
CA GLY A 232 18.57 26.55 -16.79
C GLY A 232 19.43 27.81 -16.72
N LYS A 233 19.03 28.74 -15.86
CA LYS A 233 19.78 29.96 -15.54
C LYS A 233 20.15 29.93 -14.06
N LEU A 234 21.42 29.70 -13.79
CA LEU A 234 21.96 29.72 -12.44
C LEU A 234 22.22 31.18 -12.02
N ARG A 235 21.79 31.54 -10.81
CA ARG A 235 22.16 32.81 -10.18
C ARG A 235 22.60 32.53 -8.76
N PHE A 236 23.74 33.07 -8.37
CA PHE A 236 24.21 33.00 -6.98
C PHE A 236 24.58 34.40 -6.51
N ASP A 237 24.24 34.69 -5.27
CA ASP A 237 24.66 35.90 -4.56
C ASP A 237 25.35 35.48 -3.26
N ARG A 238 26.67 35.63 -3.24
CA ARG A 238 27.49 35.25 -2.08
C ARG A 238 27.28 36.17 -0.88
N ALA A 239 26.90 37.43 -1.09
CA ALA A 239 26.65 38.38 -0.01
C ALA A 239 25.30 38.11 0.66
N LEU A 240 24.27 37.81 -0.15
CA LEU A 240 22.95 37.45 0.35
C LEU A 240 22.81 35.96 0.73
N LYS A 241 23.82 35.14 0.40
CA LYS A 241 23.80 33.66 0.53
C LYS A 241 22.58 33.04 -0.15
N ARG A 242 22.28 33.53 -1.35
CA ARG A 242 21.10 33.14 -2.12
C ARG A 242 21.52 32.44 -3.41
N TYR A 243 20.89 31.32 -3.69
CA TYR A 243 21.16 30.48 -4.86
C TYR A 243 19.85 30.21 -5.59
N GLN A 244 19.84 30.40 -6.90
CA GLN A 244 18.65 30.24 -7.73
C GLN A 244 18.98 29.47 -9.00
N LEU A 245 18.06 28.61 -9.43
CA LEU A 245 18.09 27.97 -10.74
C LEU A 245 16.74 28.20 -11.41
N ASP A 246 16.68 29.23 -12.24
CA ASP A 246 15.49 29.63 -12.98
C ASP A 246 15.40 28.87 -14.31
N ASP A 247 14.17 28.72 -14.83
CA ASP A 247 13.87 28.00 -16.07
C ASP A 247 14.52 26.59 -16.12
N MET A 248 14.62 25.93 -14.95
CA MET A 248 15.24 24.62 -14.85
C MET A 248 14.48 23.60 -15.69
N ARG A 249 15.20 22.86 -16.52
CA ARG A 249 14.71 21.67 -17.20
C ARG A 249 15.75 20.56 -17.05
N PHE A 250 15.41 19.58 -16.23
CA PHE A 250 16.14 18.33 -16.10
C PHE A 250 15.38 17.24 -16.83
N SER A 251 16.04 16.47 -17.70
CA SER A 251 15.39 15.37 -18.43
C SER A 251 16.37 14.26 -18.71
N GLY A 252 15.84 13.05 -18.91
CA GLY A 252 16.67 11.91 -19.18
C GLY A 252 15.91 10.63 -19.47
N GLU A 253 16.67 9.59 -19.72
CA GLU A 253 16.19 8.23 -19.94
C GLU A 253 16.97 7.30 -19.01
N ALA A 254 16.26 6.52 -18.20
CA ALA A 254 16.83 5.52 -17.32
C ALA A 254 16.43 4.11 -17.77
N ALA A 255 17.38 3.17 -17.72
CA ALA A 255 17.16 1.74 -17.96
C ALA A 255 18.02 0.93 -16.99
N GLY A 256 17.59 -0.30 -16.66
CA GLY A 256 18.34 -1.13 -15.72
C GLY A 256 17.56 -2.32 -15.17
N ASP A 257 18.19 -3.05 -14.26
CA ASP A 257 17.62 -4.25 -13.63
C ASP A 257 16.32 -3.95 -12.86
N PRO A 258 16.20 -2.87 -12.06
CA PRO A 258 14.96 -2.56 -11.34
C PRO A 258 13.78 -2.23 -12.25
N LEU A 259 14.06 -1.89 -13.51
CA LEU A 259 13.08 -1.61 -14.54
C LEU A 259 12.81 -2.83 -15.44
N GLN A 260 13.38 -3.99 -15.11
CA GLN A 260 13.24 -5.25 -15.87
C GLN A 260 13.53 -5.08 -17.37
N GLY A 261 14.54 -4.28 -17.71
CA GLY A 261 14.93 -3.99 -19.09
C GLY A 261 14.06 -2.95 -19.80
N LYS A 262 13.05 -2.38 -19.14
CA LYS A 262 12.26 -1.26 -19.68
C LYS A 262 12.98 0.07 -19.49
N THR A 263 12.65 1.02 -20.35
CA THR A 263 13.20 2.39 -20.32
C THR A 263 12.17 3.35 -19.76
N VAL A 264 12.59 4.21 -18.85
CA VAL A 264 11.79 5.29 -18.28
C VAL A 264 12.33 6.62 -18.76
N THR A 265 11.52 7.34 -19.54
CA THR A 265 11.81 8.73 -19.91
C THR A 265 11.22 9.64 -18.84
N PHE A 266 12.04 10.50 -18.25
CA PHE A 266 11.62 11.42 -17.22
C PHE A 266 11.99 12.87 -17.53
N SER A 267 11.23 13.80 -16.96
CA SER A 267 11.60 15.21 -16.93
C SER A 267 11.09 15.90 -15.67
N ALA A 268 11.85 16.87 -15.19
CA ALA A 268 11.54 17.74 -14.08
C ALA A 268 11.82 19.19 -14.49
N GLN A 269 10.86 20.08 -14.27
CA GLN A 269 10.97 21.50 -14.58
C GLN A 269 10.54 22.35 -13.39
N GLY A 270 11.01 23.58 -13.34
CA GLY A 270 10.56 24.58 -12.36
C GLY A 270 11.62 25.62 -12.07
N GLN A 271 11.47 26.28 -10.93
CA GLN A 271 12.44 27.25 -10.41
C GLN A 271 12.85 26.82 -9.02
N LEU A 272 14.16 26.72 -8.80
CA LEU A 272 14.71 26.42 -7.48
C LEU A 272 15.25 27.69 -6.84
N LEU A 273 14.94 27.89 -5.56
CA LEU A 273 15.51 28.93 -4.72
C LEU A 273 16.05 28.27 -3.46
N ALA A 274 17.23 28.67 -3.02
CA ALA A 274 17.78 28.36 -1.72
C ALA A 274 18.33 29.65 -1.12
N ASP A 275 17.64 30.18 -0.10
CA ASP A 275 18.05 31.37 0.63
C ASP A 275 18.54 30.94 2.01
N MET A 276 19.86 30.91 2.18
CA MET A 276 20.47 30.45 3.42
C MET A 276 20.34 31.48 4.55
N SER A 277 20.06 32.75 4.22
CA SER A 277 19.86 33.82 5.20
C SER A 277 18.44 33.77 5.76
N ALA A 278 17.45 33.52 4.91
CA ALA A 278 16.07 33.28 5.30
C ALA A 278 15.81 31.83 5.78
N ASN A 279 16.79 30.94 5.60
CA ASN A 279 16.73 29.53 5.99
C ASN A 279 15.60 28.75 5.30
N VAL A 280 15.43 29.01 4.00
CA VAL A 280 14.36 28.41 3.18
C VAL A 280 14.89 27.89 1.85
N ALA A 281 14.24 26.86 1.33
CA ALA A 281 14.38 26.41 -0.05
C ALA A 281 13.01 26.24 -0.69
N GLU A 282 12.90 26.54 -1.98
CA GLU A 282 11.64 26.46 -2.71
C GLU A 282 11.85 25.81 -4.06
N TRP A 283 10.86 25.04 -4.50
CA TRP A 283 10.70 24.56 -5.86
C TRP A 283 9.33 24.96 -6.36
N THR A 284 9.26 26.09 -7.08
CA THR A 284 8.01 26.61 -7.64
C THR A 284 7.86 26.19 -9.10
N ASN A 285 6.63 26.23 -9.61
CA ASN A 285 6.30 25.80 -10.97
C ASN A 285 6.78 24.37 -11.28
N LEU A 286 6.73 23.48 -10.29
CA LEU A 286 7.17 22.10 -10.41
C LEU A 286 6.33 21.40 -11.49
N LYS A 287 6.98 20.88 -12.51
CA LYS A 287 6.37 19.96 -13.48
C LYS A 287 7.21 18.71 -13.57
N LEU A 288 6.62 17.57 -13.24
CA LEU A 288 7.24 16.25 -13.31
C LEU A 288 6.56 15.40 -14.37
N SER A 289 7.35 14.63 -15.09
CA SER A 289 6.84 13.57 -15.96
C SER A 289 7.71 12.34 -15.86
N ALA A 290 7.09 11.16 -15.84
CA ALA A 290 7.76 9.88 -16.02
C ALA A 290 6.85 8.99 -16.86
N ASN A 291 7.23 8.67 -18.08
CA ASN A 291 6.36 8.01 -19.06
C ASN A 291 4.97 8.70 -19.15
N GLN A 292 3.88 8.00 -18.79
CA GLN A 292 2.52 8.55 -18.78
C GLN A 292 2.20 9.41 -17.54
N LEU A 293 2.96 9.26 -16.44
CA LEU A 293 2.76 10.04 -15.23
C LEU A 293 3.09 11.50 -15.51
N ARG A 294 2.17 12.40 -15.14
CA ARG A 294 2.34 13.85 -15.18
C ARG A 294 1.92 14.42 -13.83
N ALA A 295 2.81 15.18 -13.20
CA ALA A 295 2.52 15.86 -11.94
C ALA A 295 2.93 17.33 -11.98
N LEU A 296 2.19 18.15 -11.25
CA LEU A 296 2.39 19.58 -11.08
C LEU A 296 2.41 19.89 -9.58
N GLY A 297 3.13 20.93 -9.18
CA GLY A 297 3.11 21.34 -7.78
C GLY A 297 3.99 22.53 -7.45
N GLU A 298 4.20 22.68 -6.14
CA GLU A 298 5.18 23.57 -5.54
C GLU A 298 5.61 22.97 -4.20
N LEU A 299 6.88 23.16 -3.85
CA LEU A 299 7.45 22.68 -2.58
C LEU A 299 8.18 23.83 -1.90
N HIS A 300 8.00 23.97 -0.60
CA HIS A 300 8.67 24.93 0.26
C HIS A 300 9.25 24.19 1.46
N VAL A 301 10.53 24.40 1.72
CA VAL A 301 11.25 23.84 2.85
C VAL A 301 11.73 25.00 3.71
N ARG A 302 11.51 24.91 5.03
CA ARG A 302 12.04 25.86 6.02
C ARG A 302 12.92 25.12 7.01
N ASP A 303 13.66 25.87 7.82
CA ASP A 303 14.52 25.32 8.88
C ASP A 303 15.61 24.37 8.34
N LEU A 304 16.24 24.75 7.22
CA LEU A 304 17.27 23.96 6.54
C LEU A 304 18.48 23.64 7.43
N ASP A 305 18.81 24.53 8.37
CA ASP A 305 19.91 24.39 9.32
C ASP A 305 19.56 23.57 10.58
N LYS A 306 18.29 23.23 10.79
CA LYS A 306 17.78 22.49 11.96
C LYS A 306 17.06 21.22 11.54
N THR A 307 15.73 21.19 11.66
CA THR A 307 14.88 20.05 11.30
C THR A 307 13.99 20.49 10.14
N PRO A 308 14.39 20.19 8.89
CA PRO A 308 13.71 20.68 7.71
C PRO A 308 12.21 20.38 7.73
N GLN A 309 11.40 21.41 7.49
CA GLN A 309 9.95 21.32 7.38
C GLN A 309 9.55 21.54 5.93
N LEU A 310 9.09 20.50 5.26
CA LEU A 310 8.58 20.56 3.89
C LEU A 310 7.08 20.80 3.89
N SER A 311 6.60 21.66 3.00
CA SER A 311 5.18 21.91 2.73
C SER A 311 4.97 22.17 1.23
N GLY A 312 3.81 21.86 0.68
CA GLY A 312 3.58 22.09 -0.74
C GLY A 312 2.29 21.51 -1.30
N GLY A 313 1.94 21.88 -2.53
CA GLY A 313 0.83 21.29 -3.27
C GLY A 313 1.34 20.28 -4.29
N LEU A 314 0.67 19.15 -4.43
CA LEU A 314 0.95 18.15 -5.47
C LEU A 314 -0.35 17.76 -6.19
N SER A 315 -0.32 17.79 -7.52
CA SER A 315 -1.39 17.32 -8.40
C SER A 315 -0.82 16.36 -9.42
N ILE A 316 -1.33 15.14 -9.47
CA ILE A 316 -1.01 14.11 -10.44
C ILE A 316 -2.22 13.95 -11.36
N ALA A 317 -2.00 14.17 -12.66
CA ALA A 317 -3.04 14.04 -13.68
C ALA A 317 -3.53 12.59 -13.81
N SER A 318 -4.72 12.37 -14.35
CA SER A 318 -5.28 11.03 -14.54
C SER A 318 -4.42 10.19 -15.51
N PHE A 319 -4.04 8.98 -15.10
CA PHE A 319 -3.37 7.99 -15.95
C PHE A 319 -3.78 6.56 -15.59
N ASN A 320 -3.42 5.58 -16.43
CA ASN A 320 -3.59 4.16 -16.14
C ASN A 320 -2.43 3.64 -15.28
N LEU A 321 -2.69 3.35 -14.01
CA LEU A 321 -1.66 2.95 -13.04
C LEU A 321 -1.07 1.57 -13.37
N ARG A 322 -1.87 0.63 -13.87
CA ARG A 322 -1.39 -0.69 -14.30
C ARG A 322 -0.43 -0.59 -15.47
N GLU A 323 -0.77 0.19 -16.49
CA GLU A 323 0.12 0.46 -17.64
C GLU A 323 1.40 1.18 -17.22
N PHE A 324 1.30 2.13 -16.29
CA PHE A 324 2.46 2.83 -15.75
C PHE A 324 3.40 1.87 -14.99
N LEU A 325 2.87 1.06 -14.07
CA LEU A 325 3.64 0.05 -13.33
C LEU A 325 4.33 -0.91 -14.29
N ASP A 326 3.60 -1.40 -15.29
CA ASP A 326 4.19 -2.20 -16.36
C ASP A 326 5.31 -1.42 -17.05
N SER A 327 5.10 -0.17 -17.47
CA SER A 327 6.12 0.63 -18.18
C SER A 327 7.41 0.86 -17.40
N ILE A 328 7.38 0.79 -16.07
CA ILE A 328 8.55 0.92 -15.19
C ILE A 328 9.09 -0.43 -14.69
N GLY A 329 8.63 -1.55 -15.28
CA GLY A 329 9.09 -2.90 -14.93
C GLY A 329 8.60 -3.39 -13.57
N GLN A 330 7.54 -2.80 -13.03
CA GLN A 330 6.94 -3.21 -11.76
C GLN A 330 5.72 -4.08 -12.03
N PRO A 331 5.73 -5.38 -11.68
CA PRO A 331 4.57 -6.23 -11.90
C PRO A 331 3.42 -5.74 -11.03
N ALA A 332 2.28 -5.46 -11.65
CA ALA A 332 1.05 -5.22 -10.90
C ALA A 332 0.67 -6.51 -10.14
N PRO A 333 0.20 -6.40 -8.88
CA PRO A 333 -0.29 -7.56 -8.16
C PRO A 333 -1.45 -8.23 -8.91
N THR A 334 -1.62 -9.54 -8.71
CA THR A 334 -2.75 -10.29 -9.24
C THR A 334 -4.03 -9.88 -8.49
N LEU A 335 -4.76 -8.94 -9.08
CA LEU A 335 -6.00 -8.38 -8.57
C LEU A 335 -7.18 -8.77 -9.47
N GLY A 336 -8.41 -8.51 -9.00
CA GLY A 336 -9.61 -8.68 -9.80
C GLY A 336 -9.66 -7.74 -11.01
N ASP A 337 -10.54 -8.07 -11.96
CA ASP A 337 -10.75 -7.29 -13.17
C ASP A 337 -11.13 -5.83 -12.85
N GLY A 338 -10.64 -4.91 -13.68
CA GLY A 338 -10.93 -3.47 -13.54
C GLY A 338 -10.14 -2.73 -12.45
N SER A 339 -9.15 -3.37 -11.82
CA SER A 339 -8.30 -2.75 -10.78
C SER A 339 -7.13 -1.95 -11.35
N LEU A 340 -6.79 -0.81 -10.72
CA LEU A 340 -5.63 0.04 -11.04
C LEU A 340 -5.62 0.60 -12.48
N ASN A 341 -6.78 0.70 -13.12
CA ASN A 341 -6.94 1.23 -14.46
C ASN A 341 -6.99 2.76 -14.50
N LYS A 342 -7.30 3.41 -13.37
CA LYS A 342 -7.31 4.87 -13.27
C LYS A 342 -6.73 5.34 -11.95
N PHE A 343 -5.82 6.29 -12.01
CA PHE A 343 -5.25 7.00 -10.87
C PHE A 343 -5.15 8.49 -11.16
N GLU A 344 -5.66 9.33 -10.27
CA GLU A 344 -5.54 10.79 -10.27
C GLU A 344 -5.43 11.25 -8.81
N MET A 345 -4.57 12.20 -8.47
CA MET A 345 -4.38 12.60 -7.08
C MET A 345 -4.14 14.10 -6.96
N VAL A 346 -4.76 14.74 -5.97
CA VAL A 346 -4.45 16.11 -5.55
C VAL A 346 -4.33 16.11 -4.04
N THR A 347 -3.30 16.75 -3.49
CA THR A 347 -3.08 16.84 -2.03
C THR A 347 -2.18 18.01 -1.67
N ARG A 348 -2.24 18.45 -0.41
CA ARG A 348 -1.23 19.30 0.21
C ARG A 348 -0.32 18.42 1.06
N LEU A 349 0.97 18.45 0.78
CA LEU A 349 1.98 17.71 1.50
C LEU A 349 2.51 18.56 2.66
N ALA A 350 2.70 17.94 3.82
CA ALA A 350 3.58 18.44 4.86
C ALA A 350 4.48 17.29 5.33
N ALA A 351 5.79 17.52 5.48
CA ALA A 351 6.72 16.48 5.86
C ALA A 351 7.89 16.99 6.71
N THR A 352 8.40 16.10 7.54
CA THR A 352 9.65 16.24 8.30
C THR A 352 10.53 15.04 8.00
N PRO A 353 11.77 14.97 8.53
CA PRO A 353 12.58 13.75 8.40
C PRO A 353 11.94 12.48 8.97
N THR A 354 10.94 12.62 9.85
CA THR A 354 10.31 11.49 10.56
C THR A 354 8.82 11.32 10.27
N SER A 355 8.19 12.22 9.51
CA SER A 355 6.74 12.21 9.29
C SER A 355 6.34 12.77 7.93
N VAL A 356 5.15 12.40 7.46
CA VAL A 356 4.51 12.95 6.26
C VAL A 356 2.99 12.98 6.43
N SER A 357 2.34 14.04 6.00
CA SER A 357 0.88 14.12 5.82
C SER A 357 0.53 14.52 4.39
N MET A 358 -0.57 13.94 3.93
CA MET A 358 -1.30 14.27 2.72
C MET A 358 -2.64 14.83 3.18
N ASP A 359 -2.72 16.14 3.25
CA ASP A 359 -3.88 16.93 3.63
C ASP A 359 -4.71 17.28 2.39
N ASP A 360 -6.00 17.56 2.58
CA ASP A 360 -6.95 17.85 1.49
C ASP A 360 -6.85 16.85 0.32
N LEU A 361 -6.58 15.57 0.64
CA LEU A 361 -6.40 14.51 -0.35
C LEU A 361 -7.68 14.37 -1.16
N THR A 362 -7.55 14.37 -2.48
CA THR A 362 -8.56 13.92 -3.43
C THR A 362 -7.89 12.92 -4.37
N LEU A 363 -8.23 11.64 -4.22
CA LEU A 363 -7.70 10.52 -4.98
C LEU A 363 -8.83 9.90 -5.80
N LYS A 364 -8.71 9.85 -7.12
CA LYS A 364 -9.56 8.99 -7.94
C LYS A 364 -8.82 7.70 -8.24
N LEU A 365 -9.37 6.59 -7.76
CA LEU A 365 -8.85 5.25 -8.00
C LEU A 365 -9.97 4.40 -8.63
N ASP A 366 -9.76 4.03 -9.89
CA ASP A 366 -10.75 3.33 -10.72
C ASP A 366 -12.08 4.11 -10.75
N ASP A 367 -13.15 3.54 -10.21
CA ASP A 367 -14.49 4.16 -10.14
C ASP A 367 -14.71 4.95 -8.83
N SER A 368 -13.72 5.01 -7.95
CA SER A 368 -13.81 5.56 -6.59
C SER A 368 -13.19 6.95 -6.53
N THR A 369 -13.88 7.90 -5.90
CA THR A 369 -13.35 9.20 -5.47
C THR A 369 -13.20 9.19 -3.95
N ILE A 370 -11.95 9.23 -3.49
CA ILE A 370 -11.56 9.18 -2.08
C ILE A 370 -11.05 10.57 -1.67
N THR A 371 -11.57 11.09 -0.57
CA THR A 371 -11.22 12.40 -0.02
C THR A 371 -10.80 12.30 1.44
N GLY A 372 -9.93 13.20 1.92
CA GLY A 372 -9.63 13.31 3.35
C GLY A 372 -8.14 13.52 3.66
N ARG A 373 -7.64 12.83 4.68
CA ARG A 373 -6.25 12.93 5.16
C ARG A 373 -5.62 11.57 5.34
N VAL A 374 -4.36 11.45 4.92
CA VAL A 374 -3.47 10.33 5.25
C VAL A 374 -2.23 10.90 5.90
N ALA A 375 -1.81 10.37 7.05
CA ALA A 375 -0.56 10.78 7.68
C ALA A 375 0.22 9.59 8.23
N VAL A 376 1.54 9.63 8.06
CA VAL A 376 2.48 8.81 8.82
C VAL A 376 3.18 9.75 9.79
N GLU A 377 2.82 9.67 11.07
CA GLU A 377 3.29 10.60 12.12
C GLU A 377 4.70 10.26 12.61
N ASP A 378 5.12 9.00 12.44
CA ASP A 378 6.44 8.51 12.83
C ASP A 378 6.83 7.33 11.93
N PHE A 379 7.86 7.51 11.09
CA PHE A 379 8.35 6.46 10.18
C PHE A 379 8.94 5.25 10.91
N ALA A 380 9.61 5.45 12.05
CA ALA A 380 10.22 4.36 12.80
C ALA A 380 9.16 3.47 13.45
N LYS A 381 8.06 4.07 13.91
CA LYS A 381 6.90 3.35 14.47
C LYS A 381 5.87 2.91 13.42
N GLN A 382 5.99 3.41 12.19
CA GLN A 382 5.00 3.21 11.12
C GLN A 382 3.59 3.69 11.53
N SER A 383 3.52 4.76 12.33
CA SER A 383 2.29 5.31 12.92
C SER A 383 1.40 5.95 11.87
N LEU A 384 0.35 5.24 11.44
CA LEU A 384 -0.56 5.63 10.37
C LEU A 384 -1.85 6.23 10.92
N ARG A 385 -2.27 7.37 10.36
CA ARG A 385 -3.56 8.02 10.63
C ARG A 385 -4.32 8.16 9.32
N LEU A 386 -5.55 7.65 9.29
CA LEU A 386 -6.43 7.68 8.13
C LEU A 386 -7.75 8.35 8.51
N GLN A 387 -8.11 9.41 7.81
CA GLN A 387 -9.45 9.98 7.86
C GLN A 387 -9.94 10.12 6.42
N LEU A 388 -10.67 9.13 5.93
CA LEU A 388 -10.99 9.01 4.51
C LEU A 388 -12.49 8.83 4.28
N LYS A 389 -12.97 9.47 3.21
CA LYS A 389 -14.34 9.33 2.70
C LYS A 389 -14.29 8.97 1.22
N ALA A 390 -14.85 7.84 0.85
CA ALA A 390 -15.06 7.43 -0.53
C ALA A 390 -16.53 7.57 -0.94
N ASP A 391 -16.81 7.92 -2.19
CA ASP A 391 -18.16 7.85 -2.77
C ASP A 391 -18.62 6.40 -2.96
N THR A 392 -17.79 5.59 -3.61
CA THR A 392 -17.95 4.15 -3.82
C THR A 392 -16.58 3.50 -3.64
N PHE A 393 -16.55 2.25 -3.17
CA PHE A 393 -15.35 1.45 -3.16
C PHE A 393 -15.71 -0.03 -3.31
N ASN A 394 -15.07 -0.71 -4.26
CA ASN A 394 -15.27 -2.13 -4.47
C ASN A 394 -14.05 -2.89 -3.96
N ALA A 395 -14.14 -3.40 -2.74
CA ALA A 395 -13.05 -4.14 -2.10
C ALA A 395 -12.76 -5.47 -2.79
N ASP A 396 -13.76 -6.10 -3.43
CA ASP A 396 -13.59 -7.38 -4.12
C ASP A 396 -12.59 -7.31 -5.28
N ARG A 397 -12.45 -6.13 -5.90
CA ARG A 397 -11.44 -5.90 -6.94
C ARG A 397 -10.01 -6.03 -6.42
N TYR A 398 -9.78 -5.67 -5.16
CA TYR A 398 -8.43 -5.63 -4.56
C TYR A 398 -8.10 -6.87 -3.71
N ARG A 399 -8.94 -7.91 -3.75
CA ARG A 399 -8.67 -9.16 -3.04
C ARG A 399 -7.72 -10.06 -3.85
N PRO A 400 -6.77 -10.74 -3.19
CA PRO A 400 -6.02 -11.81 -3.81
C PRO A 400 -6.96 -12.94 -4.28
N PRO A 401 -6.60 -13.69 -5.33
CA PRO A 401 -7.34 -14.88 -5.72
C PRO A 401 -7.41 -15.91 -4.57
N GLN A 402 -8.54 -16.61 -4.47
CA GLN A 402 -8.76 -17.65 -3.44
C GLN A 402 -7.75 -18.80 -3.55
N ASP A 403 -7.27 -19.29 -2.40
CA ASP A 403 -6.34 -20.42 -2.29
C ASP A 403 -6.97 -21.73 -2.84
N GLU A 404 -6.24 -22.43 -3.70
CA GLU A 404 -6.67 -23.71 -4.29
C GLU A 404 -6.94 -24.80 -3.23
N LYS A 405 -6.26 -24.77 -2.08
CA LYS A 405 -6.54 -25.71 -0.97
C LYS A 405 -7.91 -25.47 -0.32
N ALA A 406 -8.31 -24.20 -0.20
CA ALA A 406 -9.63 -23.85 0.31
C ALA A 406 -10.74 -24.33 -0.66
N LYS A 407 -10.48 -24.26 -1.98
CA LYS A 407 -11.40 -24.81 -3.00
C LYS A 407 -11.54 -26.34 -2.87
N ALA A 408 -10.44 -27.06 -2.64
CA ALA A 408 -10.44 -28.52 -2.52
C ALA A 408 -11.19 -29.01 -1.26
N ALA A 409 -11.00 -28.38 -0.10
CA ALA A 409 -11.70 -28.72 1.12
C ALA A 409 -13.23 -28.51 0.99
N GLY A 410 -13.65 -27.41 0.36
CA GLY A 410 -15.06 -27.15 0.06
C GLY A 410 -15.67 -28.20 -0.88
N ALA A 411 -14.90 -28.71 -1.86
CA ALA A 411 -15.37 -29.73 -2.79
C ALA A 411 -15.61 -31.10 -2.13
N ALA A 412 -14.73 -31.53 -1.21
CA ALA A 412 -14.86 -32.80 -0.50
C ALA A 412 -16.13 -32.84 0.36
N ARG A 413 -16.38 -31.79 1.15
CA ARG A 413 -17.61 -31.64 1.93
C ARG A 413 -18.84 -31.58 1.04
N LYS A 414 -18.79 -30.80 -0.05
CA LYS A 414 -19.91 -30.68 -1.00
C LYS A 414 -20.30 -32.05 -1.57
N SER A 415 -19.32 -32.92 -1.85
CA SER A 415 -19.57 -34.30 -2.27
C SER A 415 -20.25 -35.14 -1.18
N GLU A 416 -19.80 -35.05 0.08
CA GLU A 416 -20.43 -35.77 1.22
C GLU A 416 -21.90 -35.34 1.40
N VAL A 417 -22.16 -34.03 1.40
CA VAL A 417 -23.51 -33.48 1.53
C VAL A 417 -24.41 -33.91 0.36
N GLN A 418 -23.90 -33.86 -0.87
CA GLN A 418 -24.65 -34.30 -2.07
C GLN A 418 -24.98 -35.79 -2.02
N SER A 419 -24.07 -36.64 -1.55
CA SER A 419 -24.36 -38.07 -1.36
C SER A 419 -25.44 -38.29 -0.29
N GLY A 420 -25.37 -37.58 0.84
CA GLY A 420 -26.39 -37.65 1.89
C GLY A 420 -27.75 -37.14 1.44
N GLU A 421 -27.79 -36.13 0.56
CA GLU A 421 -29.03 -35.63 -0.04
C GLU A 421 -29.67 -36.64 -0.98
N ALA A 422 -28.87 -37.29 -1.84
CA ALA A 422 -29.36 -38.34 -2.74
C ALA A 422 -29.96 -39.52 -1.97
N GLU A 423 -29.32 -39.96 -0.88
CA GLU A 423 -29.84 -41.00 0.00
C GLU A 423 -31.14 -40.56 0.71
N ALA A 424 -31.18 -39.33 1.24
CA ALA A 424 -32.37 -38.80 1.91
C ALA A 424 -33.58 -38.67 0.98
N LEU A 425 -33.35 -38.35 -0.31
CA LEU A 425 -34.38 -38.27 -1.36
C LEU A 425 -34.88 -39.64 -1.83
N ALA A 426 -34.01 -40.65 -1.86
CA ALA A 426 -34.36 -42.01 -2.26
C ALA A 426 -35.17 -42.76 -1.16
N ALA A 427 -35.11 -42.29 0.08
CA ALA A 427 -35.60 -43.00 1.23
C ALA A 427 -37.04 -42.62 1.62
N SER A 428 -37.86 -43.61 2.00
CA SER A 428 -39.21 -43.39 2.54
C SER A 428 -39.13 -42.73 3.93
N GLY A 429 -40.22 -42.08 4.38
CA GLY A 429 -40.29 -41.39 5.68
C GLY A 429 -40.12 -42.27 6.93
N THR A 430 -39.79 -43.55 6.76
CA THR A 430 -39.44 -44.54 7.81
C THR A 430 -37.98 -44.96 7.76
N SER A 431 -37.19 -44.43 6.83
CA SER A 431 -35.75 -44.65 6.77
C SER A 431 -35.03 -44.03 7.97
N PRO A 432 -33.88 -44.60 8.39
CA PRO A 432 -33.00 -43.97 9.36
C PRO A 432 -32.71 -42.50 9.01
N LEU A 433 -32.51 -41.69 10.05
CA LEU A 433 -32.08 -40.30 9.90
C LEU A 433 -30.70 -40.24 9.25
N PRO A 434 -30.43 -39.26 8.35
CA PRO A 434 -29.10 -39.02 7.84
C PRO A 434 -28.07 -38.81 8.97
N ASN A 435 -26.86 -39.29 8.75
CA ASN A 435 -25.74 -39.01 9.65
C ASN A 435 -25.32 -37.54 9.54
N GLN A 436 -24.75 -36.99 10.60
CA GLN A 436 -24.12 -35.68 10.54
C GLN A 436 -22.85 -35.75 9.68
N PRO A 437 -22.48 -34.65 8.98
CA PRO A 437 -21.25 -34.61 8.20
C PRO A 437 -20.03 -34.83 9.07
N THR A 438 -19.02 -35.48 8.51
CA THR A 438 -17.73 -35.74 9.18
C THR A 438 -16.62 -34.82 8.68
N GLN A 439 -16.77 -34.25 7.47
CA GLN A 439 -15.79 -33.35 6.88
C GLN A 439 -15.90 -31.93 7.44
N VAL A 440 -14.74 -31.35 7.79
CA VAL A 440 -14.64 -29.99 8.33
C VAL A 440 -15.09 -28.98 7.28
N ALA A 441 -15.94 -28.03 7.68
CA ALA A 441 -16.50 -27.03 6.77
C ALA A 441 -15.58 -25.83 6.48
N TRP A 442 -14.48 -25.71 7.22
CA TRP A 442 -13.68 -24.49 7.34
C TRP A 442 -12.23 -24.69 6.98
N SER A 443 -11.61 -23.68 6.38
CA SER A 443 -10.20 -23.72 6.02
C SER A 443 -9.28 -23.63 7.25
N ASP A 444 -8.17 -24.36 7.21
CA ASP A 444 -7.05 -24.22 8.15
C ASP A 444 -6.00 -23.19 7.68
N ALA A 445 -6.23 -22.53 6.54
CA ALA A 445 -5.35 -21.50 6.01
C ALA A 445 -5.21 -20.33 7.00
N ARG A 446 -4.00 -19.79 7.09
CA ARG A 446 -3.71 -18.64 7.94
C ARG A 446 -4.41 -17.39 7.42
N LEU A 447 -5.18 -16.72 8.26
CA LEU A 447 -5.93 -15.53 7.89
C LEU A 447 -5.10 -14.24 8.01
N LEU A 448 -4.28 -14.12 9.06
CA LEU A 448 -3.66 -12.86 9.45
C LEU A 448 -2.12 -12.95 9.55
N PRO A 449 -1.38 -11.91 9.09
CA PRO A 449 0.06 -11.82 9.24
C PRO A 449 0.44 -11.30 10.65
N LEU A 450 0.40 -12.18 11.66
CA LEU A 450 0.53 -11.81 13.08
C LEU A 450 1.76 -10.95 13.42
N GLU A 451 2.94 -11.27 12.87
CA GLU A 451 4.17 -10.51 13.13
C GLU A 451 4.10 -9.06 12.68
N ARG A 452 3.38 -8.77 11.59
CA ARG A 452 3.15 -7.40 11.13
C ARG A 452 2.11 -6.70 12.01
N MET A 453 1.05 -7.41 12.40
CA MET A 453 -0.01 -6.85 13.23
C MET A 453 0.47 -6.46 14.64
N ARG A 454 1.45 -7.16 15.20
CA ARG A 454 2.07 -6.82 16.51
C ARG A 454 2.79 -5.47 16.52
N LYS A 455 3.26 -5.00 15.35
CA LYS A 455 3.98 -3.73 15.20
C LYS A 455 3.09 -2.61 14.63
N LEU A 456 1.80 -2.90 14.44
CA LEU A 456 0.88 -1.99 13.78
C LEU A 456 0.49 -0.86 14.74
N ASP A 457 0.71 0.39 14.31
CA ASP A 457 0.21 1.60 14.93
C ASP A 457 -0.69 2.30 13.89
N VAL A 458 -2.00 2.14 14.01
CA VAL A 458 -3.00 2.64 13.06
C VAL A 458 -4.18 3.25 13.82
N ASP A 459 -4.63 4.42 13.39
CA ASP A 459 -5.94 4.98 13.69
C ASP A 459 -6.65 5.29 12.37
N ALA A 460 -7.86 4.75 12.19
CA ALA A 460 -8.59 4.86 10.93
C ALA A 460 -10.08 5.17 11.15
N ASP A 461 -10.52 6.28 10.57
CA ASP A 461 -11.92 6.68 10.39
C ASP A 461 -12.22 6.68 8.88
N LEU A 462 -12.86 5.61 8.41
CA LEU A 462 -13.16 5.38 7.01
C LEU A 462 -14.68 5.43 6.79
N SER A 463 -15.11 6.14 5.76
CA SER A 463 -16.52 6.18 5.35
C SER A 463 -16.67 5.97 3.84
N PHE A 464 -17.76 5.32 3.45
CA PHE A 464 -18.04 4.95 2.06
C PHE A 464 -19.51 5.25 1.78
N GLY A 465 -19.83 5.97 0.70
CA GLY A 465 -21.21 6.08 0.22
C GLY A 465 -21.77 4.71 -0.17
N LYS A 466 -20.94 3.91 -0.87
CA LYS A 466 -21.18 2.49 -1.14
C LYS A 466 -19.89 1.68 -1.01
N LEU A 467 -19.87 0.69 -0.14
CA LEU A 467 -18.81 -0.31 -0.04
C LEU A 467 -19.32 -1.64 -0.60
N THR A 468 -18.59 -2.24 -1.53
CA THR A 468 -18.88 -3.59 -2.04
C THR A 468 -17.84 -4.57 -1.51
N VAL A 469 -18.29 -5.54 -0.71
CA VAL A 469 -17.47 -6.60 -0.10
C VAL A 469 -18.23 -7.91 -0.24
N GLU A 470 -17.60 -8.95 -0.78
CA GLU A 470 -18.23 -10.25 -1.07
C GLU A 470 -19.51 -10.13 -1.89
N LYS A 471 -19.51 -9.19 -2.84
CA LYS A 471 -20.66 -8.81 -3.68
C LYS A 471 -21.82 -8.18 -2.91
N LEU A 472 -21.67 -7.95 -1.59
CA LEU A 472 -22.68 -7.29 -0.77
C LEU A 472 -22.57 -5.77 -0.94
N PRO A 473 -23.65 -5.08 -1.37
CA PRO A 473 -23.66 -3.65 -1.53
C PRO A 473 -24.01 -2.97 -0.20
N ILE A 474 -23.01 -2.62 0.61
CA ILE A 474 -23.19 -1.90 1.86
C ILE A 474 -23.26 -0.40 1.57
N GLN A 475 -24.40 0.23 1.82
CA GLN A 475 -24.56 1.68 1.70
C GLN A 475 -24.17 2.38 3.02
N ASN A 476 -23.73 3.63 2.94
CA ASN A 476 -23.37 4.44 4.10
C ASN A 476 -22.42 3.73 5.08
N ALA A 477 -21.49 2.92 4.54
CA ALA A 477 -20.55 2.15 5.34
C ALA A 477 -19.61 3.08 6.10
N ALA A 478 -19.37 2.78 7.37
CA ALA A 478 -18.40 3.48 8.19
C ALA A 478 -17.64 2.50 9.07
N LEU A 479 -16.32 2.68 9.15
CA LEU A 479 -15.40 1.89 9.97
C LEU A 479 -14.56 2.85 10.82
N LYS A 480 -14.64 2.71 12.14
CA LYS A 480 -13.71 3.30 13.11
C LYS A 480 -12.92 2.19 13.76
N THR A 481 -11.60 2.22 13.58
CA THR A 481 -10.71 1.17 14.08
C THR A 481 -9.37 1.74 14.51
N SER A 482 -8.80 1.15 15.55
CA SER A 482 -7.43 1.41 15.99
C SER A 482 -6.65 0.12 16.10
N ALA A 483 -5.35 0.17 15.90
CA ALA A 483 -4.42 -0.92 16.14
C ALA A 483 -3.18 -0.35 16.84
N LEU A 484 -2.80 -0.92 17.98
CA LEU A 484 -1.62 -0.52 18.72
C LEU A 484 -1.06 -1.70 19.50
N ASP A 485 0.25 -1.93 19.42
CA ASP A 485 0.98 -2.94 20.20
C ASP A 485 0.33 -4.34 20.18
N GLY A 486 -0.16 -4.76 19.01
CA GLY A 486 -0.78 -6.07 18.80
C GLY A 486 -2.22 -6.19 19.29
N VAL A 487 -2.89 -5.09 19.62
CA VAL A 487 -4.34 -5.06 19.89
C VAL A 487 -5.02 -4.25 18.79
N VAL A 488 -5.93 -4.88 18.06
CA VAL A 488 -6.80 -4.23 17.06
C VAL A 488 -8.19 -4.10 17.64
N ARG A 489 -8.70 -2.88 17.73
CA ARG A 489 -10.04 -2.55 18.21
C ARG A 489 -10.86 -1.98 17.05
N VAL A 490 -12.00 -2.60 16.79
CA VAL A 490 -13.04 -2.08 15.90
C VAL A 490 -14.10 -1.43 16.77
N ASP A 491 -14.05 -0.10 16.89
CA ASP A 491 -14.96 0.69 17.72
C ASP A 491 -16.37 0.71 17.15
N SER A 492 -16.48 0.73 15.81
CA SER A 492 -17.74 0.59 15.09
C SER A 492 -17.46 0.27 13.61
N LEU A 493 -18.05 -0.81 13.12
CA LEU A 493 -18.22 -1.10 11.69
C LEU A 493 -19.72 -1.15 11.42
N ARG A 494 -20.26 -0.22 10.64
CA ARG A 494 -21.70 -0.09 10.41
C ARG A 494 -22.02 0.22 8.96
N GLY A 495 -23.26 -0.04 8.57
CA GLY A 495 -23.78 0.33 7.26
C GLY A 495 -25.19 -0.20 7.03
N ASP A 496 -25.75 0.20 5.90
CA ASP A 496 -27.06 -0.22 5.44
C ASP A 496 -26.90 -1.37 4.45
N LEU A 497 -27.61 -2.47 4.69
CA LEU A 497 -27.67 -3.63 3.80
C LEU A 497 -29.11 -3.78 3.33
N TYR A 498 -29.35 -3.43 2.06
CA TYR A 498 -30.69 -3.37 1.47
C TYR A 498 -31.61 -2.41 2.26
N ASN A 499 -32.65 -2.93 2.90
CA ASN A 499 -33.61 -2.17 3.71
C ASN A 499 -33.36 -2.30 5.22
N GLY A 500 -32.26 -2.94 5.62
CA GLY A 500 -31.83 -3.09 7.00
C GLY A 500 -30.49 -2.42 7.27
N ASN A 501 -30.04 -2.51 8.51
CA ASN A 501 -28.73 -2.01 8.93
C ASN A 501 -28.02 -3.01 9.84
N PHE A 502 -26.72 -2.80 10.01
CA PHE A 502 -25.91 -3.54 10.96
C PHE A 502 -24.88 -2.65 11.64
N GLU A 503 -24.44 -3.07 12.81
CA GLU A 503 -23.30 -2.55 13.54
C GLU A 503 -22.50 -3.71 14.13
N VAL A 504 -21.18 -3.64 14.01
CA VAL A 504 -20.23 -4.61 14.55
C VAL A 504 -19.20 -3.86 15.38
N LYS A 505 -18.90 -4.40 16.56
CA LYS A 505 -17.78 -3.99 17.40
C LYS A 505 -16.89 -5.20 17.65
N GLY A 506 -15.60 -5.00 17.78
CA GLY A 506 -14.71 -6.12 17.96
C GLY A 506 -13.36 -5.76 18.54
N ASN A 507 -12.68 -6.78 19.05
CA ASN A 507 -11.32 -6.69 19.52
C ASN A 507 -10.56 -7.95 19.11
N LEU A 508 -9.34 -7.78 18.63
CA LEU A 508 -8.43 -8.85 18.29
C LEU A 508 -7.09 -8.59 19.00
N ASP A 509 -6.70 -9.51 19.87
CA ASP A 509 -5.43 -9.49 20.58
C ASP A 509 -4.49 -10.55 19.97
N VAL A 510 -3.43 -10.08 19.30
CA VAL A 510 -2.40 -10.93 18.68
C VAL A 510 -1.10 -10.98 19.49
N ARG A 511 -1.09 -10.45 20.72
CA ARG A 511 0.07 -10.54 21.62
C ARG A 511 0.34 -11.99 22.04
N PRO A 512 -0.66 -12.83 22.35
CA PRO A 512 -0.44 -14.25 22.56
C PRO A 512 -0.04 -14.99 21.26
N GLU A 513 0.52 -16.19 21.39
CA GLU A 513 0.82 -17.05 20.23
C GLU A 513 -0.45 -17.48 19.49
N VAL A 514 -1.50 -17.79 20.25
CA VAL A 514 -2.86 -18.07 19.74
C VAL A 514 -3.70 -16.82 19.91
N PRO A 515 -4.04 -16.09 18.82
CA PRO A 515 -4.79 -14.85 18.92
C PRO A 515 -6.15 -15.03 19.58
N LEU A 516 -6.64 -13.98 20.25
CA LEU A 516 -7.95 -13.93 20.89
C LEU A 516 -8.82 -12.89 20.18
N ALA A 517 -10.00 -13.29 19.74
CA ALA A 517 -10.97 -12.41 19.10
C ALA A 517 -12.26 -12.33 19.93
N SER A 518 -12.86 -11.14 20.00
CA SER A 518 -14.21 -10.92 20.52
C SER A 518 -14.99 -10.05 19.55
N VAL A 519 -16.23 -10.40 19.27
CA VAL A 519 -17.08 -9.71 18.31
C VAL A 519 -18.49 -9.56 18.87
N GLN A 520 -18.99 -8.33 18.82
CA GLN A 520 -20.39 -8.00 19.09
C GLN A 520 -21.03 -7.57 17.78
N THR A 521 -22.20 -8.12 17.48
CA THR A 521 -22.92 -7.85 16.23
C THR A 521 -24.36 -7.49 16.54
N HIS A 522 -24.83 -6.41 15.93
CA HIS A 522 -26.23 -5.99 15.93
C HIS A 522 -26.70 -5.88 14.48
N ILE A 523 -27.78 -6.58 14.12
CA ILE A 523 -28.41 -6.53 12.81
C ILE A 523 -29.88 -6.23 12.99
N VAL A 524 -30.43 -5.34 12.17
CA VAL A 524 -31.84 -4.96 12.20
C VAL A 524 -32.43 -5.00 10.80
N LYS A 525 -33.49 -5.79 10.65
CA LYS A 525 -34.32 -5.90 9.43
C LYS A 525 -33.53 -6.19 8.14
N VAL A 526 -32.48 -6.99 8.22
CA VAL A 526 -31.69 -7.35 7.03
C VAL A 526 -32.33 -8.56 6.32
N PRO A 527 -32.59 -8.51 5.00
CA PRO A 527 -33.22 -9.62 4.28
C PRO A 527 -32.26 -10.82 4.14
N VAL A 528 -32.61 -11.97 4.72
CA VAL A 528 -31.72 -13.15 4.74
C VAL A 528 -31.53 -13.80 3.38
N GLU A 529 -32.49 -13.64 2.47
CA GLU A 529 -32.46 -14.26 1.15
C GLU A 529 -31.22 -13.86 0.32
N HIS A 530 -30.67 -12.66 0.56
CA HIS A 530 -29.49 -12.18 -0.14
C HIS A 530 -28.18 -12.82 0.34
N PHE A 531 -28.17 -13.45 1.53
CA PHE A 531 -27.01 -14.12 2.11
C PHE A 531 -27.06 -15.63 1.87
N ILE A 532 -28.27 -16.21 1.82
CA ILE A 532 -28.48 -17.65 1.59
C ILE A 532 -28.37 -18.02 0.10
N GLN A 533 -28.41 -17.02 -0.80
CA GLN A 533 -28.33 -17.23 -2.25
C GLN A 533 -26.95 -17.72 -2.70
N SER A 534 -26.70 -19.02 -2.53
CA SER A 534 -25.52 -19.69 -3.05
C SER A 534 -25.76 -20.19 -4.48
N GLN A 535 -24.84 -19.82 -5.39
CA GLN A 535 -24.57 -20.49 -6.67
C GLN A 535 -25.80 -20.91 -7.50
N GLY A 536 -26.82 -20.04 -7.62
CA GLY A 536 -27.94 -20.24 -8.56
C GLY A 536 -29.11 -21.07 -8.04
N THR A 537 -29.21 -21.30 -6.73
CA THR A 537 -30.40 -21.94 -6.11
C THR A 537 -31.36 -20.89 -5.55
N THR A 538 -32.67 -21.18 -5.62
CA THR A 538 -33.71 -20.35 -4.99
C THR A 538 -33.56 -20.45 -3.48
N PRO A 539 -33.52 -19.33 -2.73
CA PRO A 539 -33.36 -19.37 -1.29
C PRO A 539 -34.54 -20.13 -0.65
N PRO A 540 -34.29 -21.09 0.27
CA PRO A 540 -35.33 -21.89 0.92
C PRO A 540 -36.17 -21.07 1.91
N LEU A 541 -35.65 -19.92 2.34
CA LEU A 541 -36.19 -19.07 3.38
C LEU A 541 -35.99 -17.60 3.00
N ARG A 542 -37.03 -16.80 3.23
CA ARG A 542 -37.00 -15.33 3.11
C ARG A 542 -37.47 -14.70 4.41
N GLY A 543 -37.06 -13.47 4.68
CA GLY A 543 -37.53 -12.71 5.84
C GLY A 543 -36.52 -11.69 6.35
N LEU A 544 -36.96 -10.88 7.31
CA LEU A 544 -36.18 -9.78 7.88
C LEU A 544 -35.51 -10.20 9.20
N LEU A 545 -34.18 -10.36 9.17
CA LEU A 545 -33.38 -10.78 10.32
C LEU A 545 -33.07 -9.61 11.26
N ASN A 546 -33.39 -9.82 12.53
CA ASN A 546 -32.78 -9.14 13.65
C ASN A 546 -31.82 -10.12 14.35
N LEU A 547 -30.59 -9.70 14.63
CA LEU A 547 -29.58 -10.51 15.30
C LEU A 547 -28.86 -9.65 16.35
N ASN A 548 -28.69 -10.21 17.54
CA ASN A 548 -27.71 -9.73 18.52
C ASN A 548 -26.77 -10.88 18.83
N SER A 549 -25.47 -10.64 18.84
CA SER A 549 -24.49 -11.64 19.28
C SER A 549 -23.35 -11.01 20.06
N ASP A 550 -22.84 -11.75 21.03
CA ASP A 550 -21.57 -11.49 21.72
C ASP A 550 -20.79 -12.81 21.76
N VAL A 551 -19.72 -12.88 20.98
CA VAL A 551 -18.95 -14.10 20.77
C VAL A 551 -17.46 -13.86 20.92
N THR A 552 -16.76 -14.91 21.34
CA THR A 552 -15.31 -14.97 21.46
C THR A 552 -14.77 -16.18 20.73
N ALA A 553 -13.57 -16.07 20.18
CA ALA A 553 -12.90 -17.12 19.46
C ALA A 553 -11.38 -17.01 19.63
N LYS A 554 -10.68 -18.08 19.30
CA LYS A 554 -9.21 -18.20 19.40
C LYS A 554 -8.62 -18.77 18.10
N GLY A 555 -7.44 -18.29 17.73
CA GLY A 555 -6.69 -18.82 16.58
C GLY A 555 -6.65 -17.87 15.38
N ASN A 556 -6.01 -18.36 14.31
CA ASN A 556 -5.70 -17.57 13.10
C ASN A 556 -6.08 -18.33 11.81
N SER A 557 -7.16 -19.11 11.86
CA SER A 557 -7.77 -19.80 10.72
C SER A 557 -9.28 -19.90 10.94
N GLU A 558 -10.05 -20.03 9.87
CA GLU A 558 -11.51 -20.19 9.96
C GLU A 558 -11.87 -21.38 10.87
N LYS A 559 -11.18 -22.51 10.66
CA LYS A 559 -11.35 -23.72 11.47
C LYS A 559 -11.10 -23.45 12.95
N ALA A 560 -9.98 -22.83 13.31
CA ALA A 560 -9.65 -22.59 14.72
C ALA A 560 -10.64 -21.63 15.38
N LEU A 561 -11.06 -20.58 14.66
CA LEU A 561 -12.04 -19.62 15.15
C LEU A 561 -13.40 -20.28 15.40
N VAL A 562 -13.87 -21.15 14.50
CA VAL A 562 -15.14 -21.86 14.68
C VAL A 562 -15.05 -22.91 15.79
N GLU A 563 -14.00 -23.73 15.83
CA GLU A 563 -13.81 -24.77 16.85
C GLU A 563 -13.71 -24.21 18.28
N SER A 564 -13.25 -22.97 18.42
CA SER A 564 -13.11 -22.28 19.71
C SER A 564 -14.20 -21.23 19.97
N LEU A 565 -15.23 -21.16 19.11
CA LEU A 565 -16.29 -20.18 19.23
C LEU A 565 -17.10 -20.42 20.51
N ASN A 566 -17.21 -19.38 21.33
CA ASN A 566 -17.96 -19.37 22.58
C ASN A 566 -18.74 -18.06 22.72
N GLY A 567 -19.91 -18.08 23.35
CA GLY A 567 -20.70 -16.86 23.59
C GLY A 567 -22.19 -17.08 23.41
N THR A 568 -22.92 -16.02 23.08
CA THR A 568 -24.38 -16.05 22.93
C THR A 568 -24.85 -15.28 21.71
N ALA A 569 -25.96 -15.70 21.12
CA ALA A 569 -26.70 -14.91 20.14
C ALA A 569 -28.21 -15.03 20.34
N SER A 570 -28.96 -14.01 19.98
CA SER A 570 -30.42 -14.03 19.88
C SER A 570 -30.81 -13.58 18.49
N PHE A 571 -31.72 -14.30 17.84
CA PHE A 571 -32.18 -13.95 16.51
C PHE A 571 -33.70 -13.95 16.42
N ALA A 572 -34.23 -13.09 15.56
CA ALA A 572 -35.64 -13.06 15.19
C ALA A 572 -35.77 -12.72 13.71
N LEU A 573 -36.32 -13.65 12.95
CA LEU A 573 -36.67 -13.51 11.56
C LEU A 573 -38.17 -13.19 11.48
N ASN A 574 -38.53 -12.00 11.00
CA ASN A 574 -39.92 -11.55 10.90
C ASN A 574 -40.36 -11.52 9.44
N ASP A 575 -41.69 -11.53 9.24
CA ASP A 575 -42.32 -11.43 7.92
C ASP A 575 -41.76 -12.45 6.92
N GLY A 576 -41.55 -13.67 7.40
CA GLY A 576 -40.80 -14.65 6.67
C GLY A 576 -41.66 -15.62 5.88
N VAL A 577 -41.01 -16.28 4.92
CA VAL A 577 -41.66 -17.22 4.00
C VAL A 577 -40.73 -18.42 3.80
N LEU A 578 -41.27 -19.61 4.05
CA LEU A 578 -40.67 -20.86 3.61
C LEU A 578 -41.05 -21.10 2.14
N VAL A 579 -40.06 -21.02 1.26
CA VAL A 579 -40.28 -21.03 -0.19
C VAL A 579 -40.45 -22.46 -0.68
N ASN A 580 -41.45 -22.71 -1.54
CA ASN A 580 -41.80 -24.02 -2.09
C ASN A 580 -42.17 -25.10 -1.06
N ALA A 581 -42.40 -24.72 0.20
CA ALA A 581 -42.90 -25.60 1.24
C ALA A 581 -44.28 -25.11 1.67
N ASN A 582 -45.38 -25.72 1.20
CA ASN A 582 -46.74 -25.41 1.65
C ASN A 582 -47.17 -26.39 2.75
N LEU A 583 -46.73 -26.13 3.98
CA LEU A 583 -46.98 -26.96 5.16
C LEU A 583 -48.46 -26.97 5.53
N GLU A 584 -49.17 -25.85 5.36
CA GLU A 584 -50.61 -25.74 5.61
C GLU A 584 -51.40 -26.70 4.71
N GLN A 585 -51.15 -26.66 3.39
CA GLN A 585 -51.81 -27.54 2.43
C GLN A 585 -51.45 -29.01 2.66
N GLN A 586 -50.19 -29.30 2.95
CA GLN A 586 -49.75 -30.67 3.23
C GLN A 586 -50.41 -31.22 4.49
N LEU A 587 -50.51 -30.40 5.54
CA LEU A 587 -51.22 -30.74 6.77
C LEU A 587 -52.72 -30.92 6.51
N CYS A 588 -53.36 -29.98 5.81
CA CYS A 588 -54.78 -30.09 5.49
C CYS A 588 -55.08 -31.31 4.63
N ARG A 589 -54.27 -31.62 3.62
CA ARG A 589 -54.42 -32.85 2.83
C ARG A 589 -54.33 -34.10 3.71
N GLY A 590 -53.47 -34.05 4.72
CA GLY A 590 -53.41 -35.06 5.75
C GLY A 590 -54.70 -35.19 6.56
N ILE A 591 -55.23 -34.07 7.05
CA ILE A 591 -56.47 -33.99 7.82
C ILE A 591 -57.69 -34.40 6.97
N SER A 592 -57.75 -34.02 5.70
CA SER A 592 -58.87 -34.33 4.80
C SER A 592 -58.99 -35.84 4.55
N VAL A 593 -57.86 -36.54 4.46
CA VAL A 593 -57.82 -38.01 4.40
C VAL A 593 -58.40 -38.61 5.67
N LEU A 594 -58.06 -38.07 6.85
CA LEU A 594 -58.61 -38.53 8.13
C LEU A 594 -60.11 -38.27 8.27
N ASN A 595 -60.55 -37.10 7.80
CA ASN A 595 -61.95 -36.71 7.78
C ASN A 595 -62.74 -37.42 6.67
N ARG A 596 -62.08 -38.17 5.78
CA ARG A 596 -62.66 -38.79 4.58
C ARG A 596 -63.41 -37.78 3.70
N LYS A 597 -62.92 -36.54 3.65
CA LYS A 597 -63.47 -35.44 2.84
C LYS A 597 -62.49 -35.08 1.73
N THR A 598 -63.02 -34.71 0.56
CA THR A 598 -62.22 -34.12 -0.52
C THR A 598 -62.05 -32.63 -0.27
N LEU A 599 -60.86 -32.11 -0.52
CA LEU A 599 -60.59 -30.67 -0.46
C LEU A 599 -61.47 -29.92 -1.46
N SER A 600 -62.05 -28.80 -1.04
CA SER A 600 -63.03 -28.06 -1.83
C SER A 600 -62.42 -26.96 -2.69
N GLY A 601 -61.13 -26.61 -2.49
CA GLY A 601 -60.41 -25.57 -3.22
C GLY A 601 -59.03 -25.97 -3.74
N GLU A 602 -58.48 -25.15 -4.65
CA GLU A 602 -57.10 -25.25 -5.11
C GLU A 602 -56.08 -24.91 -4.00
N PRO A 603 -54.83 -25.42 -4.08
CA PRO A 603 -53.79 -25.13 -3.09
C PRO A 603 -53.58 -23.63 -2.90
N ARG A 604 -53.66 -23.15 -1.65
CA ARG A 604 -53.34 -21.76 -1.29
C ARG A 604 -51.82 -21.55 -1.43
N GLY A 605 -51.35 -21.21 -2.63
CA GLY A 605 -49.94 -20.90 -2.92
C GLY A 605 -48.98 -22.10 -2.84
N LYS A 606 -47.69 -21.85 -3.10
CA LYS A 606 -46.61 -22.86 -2.99
C LYS A 606 -45.77 -22.71 -1.73
N ASP A 607 -45.93 -21.61 -1.01
CA ASP A 607 -45.07 -21.17 0.09
C ASP A 607 -45.83 -21.20 1.43
N THR A 608 -45.10 -21.26 2.55
CA THR A 608 -45.68 -21.11 3.89
C THR A 608 -45.21 -19.79 4.52
N PRO A 609 -46.09 -18.80 4.70
CA PRO A 609 -45.74 -17.60 5.43
C PRO A 609 -45.67 -17.87 6.95
N PHE A 610 -44.76 -17.20 7.64
CA PHE A 610 -44.67 -17.19 9.10
C PHE A 610 -44.49 -15.77 9.63
N GLN A 611 -45.12 -15.49 10.78
CA GLN A 611 -45.04 -14.17 11.39
C GLN A 611 -43.65 -13.91 11.98
N GLN A 612 -43.14 -14.92 12.69
CA GLN A 612 -41.86 -14.82 13.39
C GLN A 612 -41.25 -16.21 13.58
N LEU A 613 -39.93 -16.28 13.38
CA LEU A 613 -39.05 -17.38 13.74
C LEU A 613 -37.96 -16.81 14.65
N ASN A 614 -37.84 -17.27 15.89
CA ASN A 614 -36.87 -16.74 16.84
C ASN A 614 -36.23 -17.82 17.72
N GLY A 615 -35.12 -17.47 18.38
CA GLY A 615 -34.44 -18.34 19.32
C GLY A 615 -33.19 -17.70 19.93
N ASN A 616 -32.71 -18.30 21.01
CA ASN A 616 -31.45 -17.97 21.67
C ASN A 616 -30.42 -19.09 21.46
N LEU A 617 -29.19 -18.72 21.13
CA LEU A 617 -28.08 -19.60 20.86
C LEU A 617 -27.01 -19.43 21.93
N VAL A 618 -26.50 -20.53 22.48
CA VAL A 618 -25.30 -20.57 23.32
C VAL A 618 -24.23 -21.35 22.60
N PHE A 619 -23.13 -20.69 22.25
CA PHE A 619 -21.99 -21.32 21.59
C PHE A 619 -21.03 -21.87 22.64
N ARG A 620 -20.65 -23.15 22.49
CA ARG A 620 -19.60 -23.79 23.29
C ARG A 620 -18.69 -24.61 22.38
N ASN A 621 -17.46 -24.14 22.20
CA ASN A 621 -16.44 -24.79 21.37
C ASN A 621 -16.97 -25.19 19.97
N GLY A 622 -17.61 -24.25 19.30
CA GLY A 622 -18.14 -24.44 17.95
C GLY A 622 -19.48 -25.18 17.85
N VAL A 623 -20.09 -25.57 18.97
CA VAL A 623 -21.46 -26.11 18.99
C VAL A 623 -22.43 -25.04 19.46
N ALA A 624 -23.42 -24.71 18.63
CA ALA A 624 -24.48 -23.77 18.95
C ALA A 624 -25.69 -24.52 19.50
N SER A 625 -25.97 -24.36 20.79
CA SER A 625 -27.14 -24.96 21.44
C SER A 625 -28.29 -23.97 21.48
N ASN A 626 -29.48 -24.42 21.11
CA ASN A 626 -30.69 -23.61 21.02
C ASN A 626 -31.82 -24.30 21.80
N PRO A 627 -32.19 -23.80 22.99
CA PRO A 627 -33.18 -24.46 23.84
C PRO A 627 -34.63 -24.05 23.54
N ASP A 628 -34.84 -23.02 22.71
CA ASP A 628 -36.09 -22.28 22.64
C ASP A 628 -36.43 -21.77 21.24
N LEU A 629 -36.10 -22.53 20.19
CA LEU A 629 -36.55 -22.22 18.84
C LEU A 629 -38.07 -22.12 18.82
N LYS A 630 -38.60 -21.07 18.21
CA LYS A 630 -40.03 -20.93 18.03
C LYS A 630 -40.37 -20.35 16.66
N VAL A 631 -41.33 -20.97 16.00
CA VAL A 631 -41.91 -20.49 14.73
C VAL A 631 -43.41 -20.35 14.91
N ARG A 632 -43.96 -19.21 14.48
CA ARG A 632 -45.41 -18.97 14.46
C ARG A 632 -45.89 -18.80 13.02
N THR A 633 -46.72 -19.74 12.57
CA THR A 633 -47.40 -19.66 11.28
C THR A 633 -48.92 -19.63 11.51
N PRO A 634 -49.73 -19.17 10.55
CA PRO A 634 -51.17 -19.40 10.62
C PRO A 634 -51.49 -20.89 10.82
N GLY A 635 -52.23 -21.22 11.88
CA GLY A 635 -52.69 -22.58 12.20
C GLY A 635 -51.65 -23.56 12.77
N LEU A 636 -50.37 -23.17 12.89
CA LEU A 636 -49.32 -24.00 13.48
C LEU A 636 -48.38 -23.18 14.37
N THR A 637 -48.07 -23.73 15.55
CA THR A 637 -46.94 -23.29 16.37
C THR A 637 -45.88 -24.38 16.34
N VAL A 638 -44.63 -24.01 16.06
CA VAL A 638 -43.49 -24.93 16.11
C VAL A 638 -42.58 -24.51 17.24
N ASN A 639 -42.27 -25.43 18.15
CA ASN A 639 -41.21 -25.27 19.14
C ASN A 639 -40.04 -26.19 18.76
N GLY A 640 -38.82 -25.84 19.14
CA GLY A 640 -37.69 -26.73 18.95
C GLY A 640 -36.56 -26.51 19.95
N ASP A 641 -35.87 -27.59 20.25
CA ASP A 641 -34.66 -27.61 21.05
C ASP A 641 -33.61 -28.48 20.35
N GLY A 642 -32.36 -28.03 20.31
CA GLY A 642 -31.33 -28.79 19.63
C GLY A 642 -29.99 -28.10 19.53
N ASP A 643 -29.07 -28.79 18.85
CA ASP A 643 -27.71 -28.34 18.65
C ASP A 643 -27.38 -28.26 17.15
N ILE A 644 -26.62 -27.24 16.79
CA ILE A 644 -25.94 -27.10 15.49
C ILE A 644 -24.44 -27.17 15.74
N ASP A 645 -23.80 -28.22 15.25
CA ASP A 645 -22.33 -28.32 15.24
C ASP A 645 -21.79 -27.53 14.05
N LEU A 646 -21.28 -26.32 14.31
CA LEU A 646 -20.77 -25.43 13.26
C LEU A 646 -19.50 -25.96 12.60
N ARG A 647 -18.73 -26.82 13.30
CA ARG A 647 -17.44 -27.34 12.79
C ARG A 647 -17.65 -28.20 11.53
N VAL A 648 -18.80 -28.88 11.50
CA VAL A 648 -19.23 -29.77 10.42
C VAL A 648 -20.59 -29.37 9.83
N MET A 649 -21.11 -28.18 10.15
CA MET A 649 -22.49 -27.71 9.86
C MET A 649 -23.56 -28.83 9.99
N GLY A 650 -23.47 -29.60 11.07
CA GLY A 650 -24.40 -30.69 11.37
C GLY A 650 -25.50 -30.22 12.30
N MET A 651 -26.73 -30.67 12.07
CA MET A 651 -27.90 -30.37 12.89
C MET A 651 -28.35 -31.61 13.66
N ASN A 652 -28.81 -31.44 14.89
CA ASN A 652 -29.56 -32.42 15.67
C ASN A 652 -30.60 -31.69 16.53
N TYR A 653 -31.84 -31.66 16.04
CA TYR A 653 -32.95 -30.89 16.61
C TYR A 653 -34.14 -31.77 16.91
N ARG A 654 -34.76 -31.56 18.07
CA ARG A 654 -36.15 -31.94 18.31
C ARG A 654 -37.04 -30.77 17.97
N VAL A 655 -38.13 -31.08 17.27
CA VAL A 655 -39.11 -30.12 16.80
C VAL A 655 -40.48 -30.62 17.21
N GLY A 656 -41.20 -29.83 18.00
CA GLY A 656 -42.59 -30.06 18.37
C GLY A 656 -43.51 -29.21 17.50
N VAL A 657 -44.36 -29.85 16.70
CA VAL A 657 -45.38 -29.15 15.89
C VAL A 657 -46.71 -29.23 16.60
N ILE A 658 -47.26 -28.07 16.98
CA ILE A 658 -48.57 -27.93 17.62
C ILE A 658 -49.56 -27.47 16.56
N ILE A 659 -50.58 -28.30 16.33
CA ILE A 659 -51.67 -27.98 15.38
C ILE A 659 -52.71 -27.14 16.12
N GLU A 660 -52.97 -25.94 15.63
CA GLU A 660 -53.97 -25.01 16.20
C GLU A 660 -55.27 -24.97 15.38
N GLY A 661 -55.26 -25.53 14.16
CA GLY A 661 -56.38 -25.54 13.22
C GLY A 661 -56.39 -24.35 12.26
N ASP A 662 -57.13 -24.47 11.16
CA ASP A 662 -57.30 -23.37 10.20
C ASP A 662 -58.03 -22.20 10.89
N LYS A 663 -57.30 -21.09 11.09
CA LYS A 663 -57.81 -19.85 11.71
C LYS A 663 -58.10 -18.76 10.68
N SER A 664 -58.16 -19.11 9.39
CA SER A 664 -58.51 -18.18 8.32
C SER A 664 -59.99 -17.80 8.36
N ASP A 665 -60.35 -16.74 7.65
CA ASP A 665 -61.73 -16.22 7.58
C ASP A 665 -62.71 -17.21 6.89
N MET A 666 -62.19 -18.13 6.07
CA MET A 666 -62.97 -19.18 5.40
C MET A 666 -62.23 -20.53 5.49
N PRO A 667 -62.34 -21.23 6.62
CA PRO A 667 -61.70 -22.53 6.78
C PRO A 667 -62.41 -23.59 5.93
N ASP A 668 -61.65 -24.43 5.21
CA ASP A 668 -62.24 -25.52 4.43
C ASP A 668 -62.78 -26.60 5.41
N PRO A 669 -64.06 -27.00 5.31
CA PRO A 669 -64.65 -28.03 6.18
C PRO A 669 -63.94 -29.39 6.13
N ALA A 670 -63.12 -29.64 5.11
CA ALA A 670 -62.24 -30.81 4.99
C ALA A 670 -60.97 -30.67 5.83
N CYS A 671 -60.50 -29.45 6.10
CA CYS A 671 -59.32 -29.14 6.93
C CYS A 671 -59.65 -29.00 8.43
N GLU A 672 -60.92 -29.17 8.85
CA GLU A 672 -61.31 -29.02 10.26
C GLU A 672 -60.57 -30.04 11.14
N VAL A 673 -59.76 -29.54 12.07
CA VAL A 673 -58.97 -30.38 12.98
C VAL A 673 -59.90 -30.86 14.09
N ASN A 674 -59.96 -32.18 14.29
CA ASN A 674 -60.69 -32.76 15.41
C ASN A 674 -60.22 -32.10 16.73
N PRO A 675 -61.12 -31.60 17.58
CA PRO A 675 -60.76 -30.93 18.84
C PRO A 675 -59.79 -31.73 19.73
N ARG A 676 -59.75 -33.06 19.60
CA ARG A 676 -58.80 -33.93 20.32
C ARG A 676 -57.34 -33.78 19.90
N PHE A 677 -57.06 -33.27 18.70
CA PHE A 677 -55.69 -33.09 18.18
C PHE A 677 -55.22 -31.63 18.25
N VAL A 678 -56.13 -30.68 18.52
CA VAL A 678 -55.78 -29.28 18.73
C VAL A 678 -54.93 -29.16 20.01
N GLY A 679 -53.79 -28.48 19.91
CA GLY A 679 -52.87 -28.30 21.05
C GLY A 679 -52.02 -29.54 21.37
N VAL A 680 -52.14 -30.62 20.61
CA VAL A 680 -51.23 -31.78 20.72
C VAL A 680 -49.91 -31.45 20.02
N GLU A 681 -48.81 -31.66 20.74
CA GLU A 681 -47.46 -31.45 20.23
C GLU A 681 -46.94 -32.74 19.56
N TRP A 682 -46.70 -32.66 18.25
CA TRP A 682 -46.22 -33.77 17.43
C TRP A 682 -44.69 -33.73 17.36
N PRO A 683 -44.01 -34.74 17.94
CA PRO A 683 -42.56 -34.72 18.05
C PRO A 683 -41.89 -35.21 16.76
N ILE A 684 -40.95 -34.43 16.27
CA ILE A 684 -40.15 -34.65 15.07
C ILE A 684 -38.69 -34.55 15.47
N LEU A 685 -37.87 -35.46 14.97
CA LEU A 685 -36.43 -35.43 15.14
C LEU A 685 -35.78 -35.08 13.78
N CYS A 686 -34.98 -34.03 13.76
CA CYS A 686 -34.25 -33.55 12.59
C CYS A 686 -32.74 -33.76 12.81
N ARG A 687 -32.10 -34.58 11.98
CA ARG A 687 -30.66 -34.85 12.09
C ARG A 687 -30.02 -35.00 10.72
N GLY A 688 -28.85 -34.37 10.54
CA GLY A 688 -28.07 -34.44 9.31
C GLY A 688 -27.39 -33.10 8.98
N PRO A 689 -26.78 -32.97 7.78
CA PRO A 689 -26.31 -31.68 7.28
C PRO A 689 -27.41 -30.61 7.29
N LEU A 690 -27.06 -29.37 7.67
CA LEU A 690 -27.99 -28.24 7.68
C LEU A 690 -28.59 -27.96 6.29
N GLU A 691 -27.82 -28.25 5.25
CA GLU A 691 -28.16 -28.07 3.84
C GLU A 691 -29.37 -28.93 3.40
N LEU A 692 -29.66 -30.03 4.11
CA LEU A 692 -30.83 -30.88 3.84
C LEU A 692 -32.17 -30.24 4.26
N GLY A 693 -32.14 -29.24 5.15
CA GLY A 693 -33.35 -28.62 5.69
C GLY A 693 -34.36 -29.64 6.23
N ALA A 694 -35.63 -29.52 5.80
CA ALA A 694 -36.71 -30.42 6.23
C ALA A 694 -36.52 -31.88 5.81
N LYS A 695 -35.68 -32.17 4.80
CA LYS A 695 -35.39 -33.55 4.35
C LYS A 695 -34.66 -34.36 5.43
N ALA A 696 -34.02 -33.68 6.38
CA ALA A 696 -33.36 -34.28 7.54
C ALA A 696 -34.31 -34.67 8.69
N CYS A 697 -35.63 -34.47 8.56
CA CYS A 697 -36.59 -34.64 9.65
C CYS A 697 -37.45 -35.90 9.53
N ARG A 698 -37.71 -36.58 10.65
CA ARG A 698 -38.58 -37.77 10.76
C ARG A 698 -39.45 -37.68 12.02
N LEU A 699 -40.58 -38.38 12.03
CA LEU A 699 -41.39 -38.53 13.24
C LEU A 699 -40.58 -39.22 14.35
N ASP A 700 -40.63 -38.67 15.55
CA ASP A 700 -39.99 -39.27 16.72
C ASP A 700 -40.91 -40.34 17.32
N ASN A 701 -40.59 -41.61 17.07
CA ASN A 701 -41.36 -42.74 17.55
C ASN A 701 -41.43 -42.82 19.09
N GLU A 702 -40.35 -42.43 19.79
CA GLU A 702 -40.34 -42.41 21.26
C GLU A 702 -41.24 -41.31 21.80
N GLY A 703 -41.14 -40.10 21.22
CA GLY A 703 -42.03 -38.99 21.53
C GLY A 703 -43.50 -39.31 21.25
N LEU A 704 -43.79 -39.99 20.13
CA LEU A 704 -45.15 -40.41 19.78
C LEU A 704 -45.76 -41.36 20.82
N GLY A 705 -44.95 -42.24 21.44
CA GLY A 705 -45.40 -43.09 22.55
C GLY A 705 -45.91 -42.29 23.75
N LYS A 706 -45.20 -41.20 24.10
CA LYS A 706 -45.58 -40.28 25.20
C LYS A 706 -46.86 -39.52 24.88
N VAL A 707 -47.00 -39.05 23.64
CA VAL A 707 -48.21 -38.36 23.16
C VAL A 707 -49.42 -39.30 23.21
N ALA A 708 -49.27 -40.55 22.79
CA ALA A 708 -50.32 -41.56 22.84
C ALA A 708 -50.74 -41.90 24.28
N ALA A 709 -49.79 -42.01 25.22
CA ALA A 709 -50.07 -42.20 26.64
C ALA A 709 -50.87 -41.03 27.23
N LYS A 710 -50.48 -39.79 26.91
CA LYS A 710 -51.17 -38.56 27.36
C LYS A 710 -52.60 -38.45 26.81
N MET A 711 -52.81 -38.83 25.55
CA MET A 711 -54.15 -38.84 24.92
C MET A 711 -55.06 -39.98 25.41
N ALA A 712 -54.49 -41.09 25.91
CA ALA A 712 -55.26 -42.21 26.45
C ALA A 712 -55.84 -41.96 27.85
N GLY A 713 -55.33 -40.96 28.58
CA GLY A 713 -55.65 -40.69 29.99
C GLY A 713 -55.15 -41.80 30.93
N ASP A 714 -55.10 -41.54 32.24
CA ASP A 714 -54.62 -42.44 33.32
C ASP A 714 -55.44 -43.75 33.51
N ARG A 715 -55.96 -44.36 32.43
CA ARG A 715 -56.81 -45.55 32.47
C ARG A 715 -56.14 -46.85 32.04
N ILE A 716 -54.83 -46.88 31.79
CA ILE A 716 -54.15 -48.15 31.47
C ILE A 716 -52.80 -48.21 32.18
N GLY A 717 -52.82 -48.74 33.41
CA GLY A 717 -51.62 -49.23 34.08
C GLY A 717 -51.11 -50.54 33.44
N ASP A 718 -49.79 -50.65 33.39
CA ASP A 718 -48.96 -51.86 33.41
C ASP A 718 -48.91 -52.85 32.23
N LYS A 719 -49.39 -52.54 31.02
CA LYS A 719 -49.11 -53.41 29.84
C LYS A 719 -48.95 -52.66 28.53
N ILE A 720 -47.92 -51.83 28.38
CA ILE A 720 -47.70 -51.14 27.12
C ILE A 720 -46.21 -50.90 26.85
N ASP A 721 -45.53 -51.86 26.21
CA ASP A 721 -44.27 -51.57 25.50
C ASP A 721 -44.30 -51.97 24.01
N ASP A 722 -45.11 -52.96 23.59
CA ASP A 722 -44.98 -53.50 22.20
C ASP A 722 -46.15 -53.27 21.22
N LYS A 723 -47.21 -52.52 21.57
CA LYS A 723 -48.42 -52.41 20.70
C LYS A 723 -48.98 -51.00 20.43
N LEU A 724 -48.25 -49.94 20.75
CA LEU A 724 -48.76 -48.56 20.58
C LEU A 724 -48.61 -47.98 19.17
N GLY A 725 -47.84 -48.64 18.30
CA GLY A 725 -47.71 -48.25 16.89
C GLY A 725 -49.05 -48.14 16.16
N ASP A 726 -50.06 -48.92 16.58
CA ASP A 726 -51.34 -49.10 15.88
C ASP A 726 -52.49 -48.21 16.39
N LYS A 727 -52.32 -47.43 17.48
CA LYS A 727 -53.39 -46.58 18.06
C LYS A 727 -53.44 -45.14 17.54
N VAL A 728 -52.44 -44.72 16.77
CA VAL A 728 -52.51 -43.52 15.93
C VAL A 728 -52.90 -44.00 14.55
N SER A 729 -53.93 -43.41 13.92
CA SER A 729 -54.36 -43.90 12.60
C SER A 729 -53.16 -43.92 11.63
N PRO A 730 -52.94 -45.01 10.88
CA PRO A 730 -51.87 -45.09 9.88
C PRO A 730 -51.90 -43.89 8.92
N GLU A 731 -53.11 -43.43 8.60
CA GLU A 731 -53.39 -42.28 7.75
C GLU A 731 -52.82 -40.95 8.29
N LEU A 732 -52.86 -40.71 9.61
CA LEU A 732 -52.34 -39.48 10.23
C LEU A 732 -50.81 -39.50 10.31
N LYS A 733 -50.24 -40.69 10.56
CA LYS A 733 -48.80 -40.90 10.46
C LYS A 733 -48.31 -40.65 9.04
N ASP A 734 -49.00 -41.14 8.03
CA ASP A 734 -48.61 -40.97 6.64
C ASP A 734 -48.84 -39.54 6.12
N ALA A 735 -49.87 -38.86 6.62
CA ALA A 735 -50.09 -37.43 6.44
C ALA A 735 -48.92 -36.57 6.95
N ILE A 736 -48.50 -36.80 8.20
CA ILE A 736 -47.38 -36.07 8.80
C ILE A 736 -46.05 -36.45 8.11
N LYS A 737 -45.84 -37.72 7.72
CA LYS A 737 -44.68 -38.12 6.89
C LYS A 737 -44.67 -37.40 5.54
N GLY A 738 -45.84 -37.09 4.97
CA GLY A 738 -45.97 -36.34 3.74
C GLY A 738 -45.41 -34.91 3.81
N LEU A 739 -45.34 -34.33 5.02
CA LEU A 739 -44.76 -33.00 5.25
C LEU A 739 -43.26 -32.93 4.93
N PHE A 740 -42.56 -34.07 4.96
CA PHE A 740 -41.10 -34.15 4.87
C PHE A 740 -40.58 -34.76 3.56
N LYS A 741 -41.46 -35.00 2.58
CA LYS A 741 -41.14 -35.67 1.30
C LYS A 741 -40.80 -34.70 0.14
N ARG A 742 -40.71 -33.39 0.38
CA ARG A 742 -40.40 -32.39 -0.65
C ARG A 742 -39.35 -31.40 -0.20
#